data_AF-A0A9P6I760-F1
#
_entry.id   AF-A0A9P6I760-F1
#
_cell.length_a   1.000
_cell.length_b   1.000
_cell.length_c   1.000
_cell.angle_alpha   90.00
_cell.angle_beta   90.00
_cell.angle_gamma   90.00
#
_symmetry.space_group_name_H-M   'P 1'
#
loop_
_entity.id
_entity.type
_entity.pdbx_description
1 polymer ?
#
loop_
_entity_poly.entity_id
_entity_poly.type
_entity_poly.pdbx_seq_one_letter_code
_entity_poly.pdbx_strand_id
1 'polypeptide(L)'
;MKLLLLLVTVVTVFTSSFGVVATVDSFTITSQHPPIIILSSNEAKAVKLAAASLAKDITLVLGANTTLIYDTLPQNTTSPLIIVGTLSHSQLIPADVITTSSISGKWESYTHELVTPSDPGTSSAQALAITGSDRRGTVFGIYALSEQIGVSPWSSWANVPVATSPTLTISPLPRIQGPPSVKYRGIFINDEEQCLTSWAKTRFPLADSDPRRPFTSPFYARVFELILRLKANSIWPAMKYSMFYLDDANGELADDFGVVVGTSHHEPMARAYAEQTYQLDGRWDWSLNKDNITEFMRVGAERTKSWETLYTVGMRGEGDRESPTLTAPQLEEIISVQQDIIAFTRNGSSDVGAPQVWALYKEVGKYYQAGLTAPDDVTLLWTDDNFGNLLRIPYPNETSRAGGAGVYYHVNYVGEPKMYEWINTIQLVKTWEQMHLAWEAGAREVWIVNVGDIKPLEIPATHFLDMAYDMSLHKTPSSTTSWLRTWASKTFSADVAAPIAEVLNRYGRLVNRRKYETLNMPPFVYSTIYHDEATNALAEWSSLVAYTQAVYDGLPETSRAAFYEMILHPVTAGKTVNELYIKAELGKLYAAQRRTSTNKLAAEARAAFSRDAEITAEYNALNGGEWSGMMCQVHIGYTRWYEQGRDIMPTLSYVSDGDVAGLGIMGVAAQGEVGDPESTELSLLPMDPYMPPGERRWIDVFTRANGTFAYSVHANASWVSVSESTGVLSASNHSDARAVIEVDWKAAPTGHSIISLTIRKTDGNDTEVTALLPLRNPSVPEGSLKGRFLESNGIVSMEAAHFTHAETKNGVSYVEIPYYGKTLSGITPWPVTIPSLSQETAPRLAYDFYTFSDHDNASVRVYLGGSRNFDGTRPLKYAFAVDDGEVVTVQPVGDSPLGSNPEGWADSVITAAMTDSDELARGYTLVNDTQHNAGLFLLKRLDVTPGMRVLDVGCGPGDLTAHIANIVGPDGKVTGVDPSKERISLAQKKTSPNLSFHEGKAEDLSRFPSGSFDIVFVNSTFHWVQDQPAAVAEFARVLRPGGRLGMSGGSGDFVAAHEKIKKEVLSREPYKNFPVSNGPKFIKRGDLERLLEDAGFHEKDFTINKIVKIAKDGDAMINWLDTSSSGKTYGGVPPELQAKVREEMLQEWDKLTTKDGIHMDMELLVTVATRN
;
A
#
# COMPACT_ATOMS: atom_id res chain seq x y z
N MET A 1 -50.00 21.22 3.30
CA MET A 1 -51.27 20.66 2.80
C MET A 1 -51.53 21.15 1.36
N LYS A 2 -50.75 20.63 0.40
CA LYS A 2 -50.86 20.84 -1.06
C LYS A 2 -49.94 19.86 -1.81
N LEU A 3 -49.86 18.62 -1.32
CA LEU A 3 -49.04 17.56 -1.93
C LEU A 3 -49.71 16.17 -1.86
N LEU A 4 -51.04 16.14 -1.68
CA LEU A 4 -51.82 14.90 -1.58
C LEU A 4 -52.82 14.71 -2.74
N LEU A 5 -52.83 15.64 -3.72
CA LEU A 5 -53.75 15.57 -4.87
C LEU A 5 -53.07 15.25 -6.22
N LEU A 6 -51.74 15.06 -6.25
CA LEU A 6 -51.03 14.66 -7.48
C LEU A 6 -50.82 13.13 -7.58
N LEU A 7 -51.13 12.38 -6.51
CA LEU A 7 -50.90 10.93 -6.45
C LEU A 7 -52.09 10.08 -6.95
N VAL A 8 -53.21 10.70 -7.35
CA VAL A 8 -54.47 9.99 -7.70
C VAL A 8 -54.88 10.19 -9.17
N THR A 9 -54.09 10.88 -10.00
CA THR A 9 -54.40 11.08 -11.44
C THR A 9 -53.48 10.32 -12.41
N VAL A 10 -52.47 9.59 -11.92
CA VAL A 10 -51.59 8.76 -12.78
C VAL A 10 -51.95 7.25 -12.71
N VAL A 11 -52.92 6.86 -11.87
CA VAL A 11 -53.32 5.45 -11.69
C VAL A 11 -54.64 5.09 -12.43
N THR A 12 -55.16 5.93 -13.33
CA THR A 12 -56.47 5.64 -13.96
C THR A 12 -56.65 6.14 -15.40
N VAL A 13 -55.59 6.14 -16.22
CA VAL A 13 -55.71 6.16 -17.68
C VAL A 13 -54.63 5.27 -18.30
N PHE A 14 -54.74 3.95 -18.14
CA PHE A 14 -54.12 2.97 -19.05
C PHE A 14 -54.86 1.62 -18.96
N THR A 15 -56.19 1.67 -19.06
CA THR A 15 -57.03 0.48 -19.32
C THR A 15 -58.11 0.86 -20.32
N SER A 16 -57.76 0.85 -21.62
CA SER A 16 -58.65 0.53 -22.76
C SER A 16 -58.10 1.12 -24.06
N SER A 17 -57.02 0.52 -24.54
CA SER A 17 -56.78 0.40 -25.97
C SER A 17 -56.04 -0.91 -26.15
N PHE A 18 -56.81 -2.00 -26.26
CA PHE A 18 -56.38 -3.22 -26.94
C PHE A 18 -56.14 -2.85 -28.41
N GLY A 19 -55.05 -2.14 -28.67
CA GLY A 19 -54.36 -2.25 -29.94
C GLY A 19 -53.69 -3.61 -29.93
N VAL A 20 -53.87 -4.36 -31.01
CA VAL A 20 -53.13 -5.59 -31.27
C VAL A 20 -51.67 -5.34 -30.97
N VAL A 21 -51.16 -5.89 -29.86
CA VAL A 21 -49.72 -6.01 -29.64
C VAL A 21 -49.30 -6.98 -30.74
N ALA A 22 -48.71 -6.44 -31.80
CA ALA A 22 -47.97 -7.27 -32.74
C ALA A 22 -46.97 -8.06 -31.89
N THR A 23 -47.16 -9.37 -31.84
CA THR A 23 -46.15 -10.30 -31.33
C THR A 23 -44.88 -9.99 -32.10
N VAL A 24 -43.91 -9.35 -31.44
CA VAL A 24 -42.59 -9.15 -32.04
C VAL A 24 -41.95 -10.53 -32.04
N ASP A 25 -41.85 -11.16 -33.21
CA ASP A 25 -41.28 -12.50 -33.33
C ASP A 25 -39.87 -12.50 -32.71
N SER A 26 -39.70 -13.27 -31.65
CA SER A 26 -38.41 -13.42 -30.96
C SER A 26 -37.56 -14.43 -31.71
N PHE A 27 -36.30 -14.09 -32.01
CA PHE A 27 -35.34 -15.04 -32.59
C PHE A 27 -34.90 -16.04 -31.52
N THR A 28 -35.27 -17.30 -31.70
CA THR A 28 -35.05 -18.38 -30.72
C THR A 28 -34.15 -19.47 -31.28
N ILE A 29 -33.15 -19.86 -30.50
CA ILE A 29 -32.25 -20.98 -30.77
C ILE A 29 -32.60 -22.11 -29.80
N THR A 30 -32.69 -23.35 -30.28
CA THR A 30 -32.99 -24.51 -29.42
C THR A 30 -31.98 -25.64 -29.61
N SER A 31 -31.89 -26.55 -28.65
CA SER A 31 -31.04 -27.74 -28.78
C SER A 31 -31.52 -28.70 -29.88
N GLN A 32 -32.81 -28.67 -30.27
CA GLN A 32 -33.31 -29.43 -31.42
C GLN A 32 -32.95 -28.78 -32.77
N HIS A 33 -32.79 -27.45 -32.78
CA HIS A 33 -32.41 -26.66 -33.94
C HIS A 33 -31.20 -25.78 -33.57
N PRO A 34 -30.02 -26.38 -33.34
CA PRO A 34 -28.82 -25.61 -33.03
C PRO A 34 -28.49 -24.67 -34.19
N PRO A 35 -27.86 -23.52 -33.91
CA PRO A 35 -27.67 -22.49 -34.92
C PRO A 35 -26.56 -22.90 -35.89
N ILE A 36 -26.60 -22.28 -37.06
CA ILE A 36 -25.49 -22.31 -38.03
C ILE A 36 -24.84 -20.93 -38.00
N ILE A 37 -23.55 -20.90 -37.65
CA ILE A 37 -22.72 -19.70 -37.73
C ILE A 37 -22.13 -19.65 -39.13
N ILE A 38 -22.31 -18.54 -39.83
CA ILE A 38 -21.79 -18.29 -41.17
C ILE A 38 -20.97 -17.01 -41.22
N LEU A 39 -19.84 -17.06 -41.91
CA LEU A 39 -18.95 -15.94 -42.18
C LEU A 39 -18.23 -16.13 -43.52
N SER A 40 -17.59 -15.10 -44.04
CA SER A 40 -16.82 -15.25 -45.30
C SER A 40 -15.51 -16.00 -45.05
N SER A 41 -15.10 -16.85 -45.99
CA SER A 41 -13.74 -17.44 -45.99
C SER A 41 -12.64 -16.39 -46.14
N ASN A 42 -12.98 -15.15 -46.52
CA ASN A 42 -12.06 -14.02 -46.58
C ASN A 42 -11.96 -13.21 -45.28
N GLU A 43 -12.74 -13.55 -44.24
CA GLU A 43 -12.62 -12.89 -42.93
C GLU A 43 -11.22 -13.05 -42.32
N ALA A 44 -10.84 -12.09 -41.48
CA ALA A 44 -9.59 -12.15 -40.73
C ALA A 44 -9.51 -13.42 -39.88
N LYS A 45 -8.29 -13.96 -39.70
CA LYS A 45 -8.08 -15.19 -38.92
C LYS A 45 -8.58 -15.06 -37.47
N ALA A 46 -8.43 -13.88 -36.87
CA ALA A 46 -8.96 -13.55 -35.56
C ALA A 46 -10.48 -13.78 -35.44
N VAL A 47 -11.23 -13.35 -36.45
CA VAL A 47 -12.69 -13.52 -36.52
C VAL A 47 -13.06 -14.99 -36.66
N LYS A 48 -12.32 -15.76 -37.47
CA LYS A 48 -12.54 -17.20 -37.64
C LYS A 48 -12.27 -17.97 -36.35
N LEU A 49 -11.19 -17.63 -35.63
CA LEU A 49 -10.86 -18.22 -34.33
C LEU A 49 -11.94 -17.91 -33.30
N ALA A 50 -12.36 -16.65 -33.19
CA ALA A 50 -13.44 -16.25 -32.29
C ALA A 50 -14.78 -16.93 -32.64
N ALA A 51 -15.13 -17.04 -33.93
CA ALA A 51 -16.35 -17.74 -34.37
C ALA A 51 -16.31 -19.24 -34.04
N ALA A 52 -15.14 -19.87 -34.14
CA ALA A 52 -14.95 -21.25 -33.69
C ALA A 52 -15.09 -21.37 -32.16
N SER A 53 -14.59 -20.41 -31.38
CA SER A 53 -14.85 -20.34 -29.93
C SER A 53 -16.34 -20.15 -29.64
N LEU A 54 -17.06 -19.28 -30.34
CA LEU A 54 -18.51 -19.10 -30.17
C LEU A 54 -19.29 -20.38 -30.50
N ALA A 55 -18.91 -21.13 -31.54
CA ALA A 55 -19.53 -22.41 -31.84
C ALA A 55 -19.38 -23.40 -30.68
N LYS A 56 -18.20 -23.43 -30.03
CA LYS A 56 -17.95 -24.23 -28.82
C LYS A 56 -18.77 -23.73 -27.64
N ASP A 57 -18.81 -22.42 -27.41
CA ASP A 57 -19.56 -21.78 -26.33
C ASP A 57 -21.06 -22.09 -26.43
N ILE A 58 -21.67 -21.92 -27.62
CA ILE A 58 -23.07 -22.26 -27.85
C ILE A 58 -23.29 -23.77 -27.68
N THR A 59 -22.35 -24.61 -28.12
CA THR A 59 -22.45 -26.07 -27.93
C THR A 59 -22.45 -26.44 -26.44
N LEU A 60 -21.59 -25.80 -25.64
CA LEU A 60 -21.52 -25.98 -24.19
C LEU A 60 -22.83 -25.55 -23.52
N VAL A 61 -23.39 -24.41 -23.90
CA VAL A 61 -24.64 -23.89 -23.34
C VAL A 61 -25.86 -24.73 -23.79
N LEU A 62 -26.01 -25.02 -25.07
CA LEU A 62 -27.17 -25.76 -25.59
C LEU A 62 -27.14 -27.27 -25.31
N GLY A 63 -25.95 -27.84 -25.10
CA GLY A 63 -25.73 -29.28 -25.10
C GLY A 63 -25.92 -29.93 -26.48
N ALA A 64 -25.86 -29.14 -27.55
CA ALA A 64 -26.04 -29.59 -28.94
C ALA A 64 -25.05 -28.90 -29.87
N ASN A 65 -24.49 -29.64 -30.83
CA ASN A 65 -23.42 -29.15 -31.70
C ASN A 65 -23.88 -27.99 -32.60
N THR A 66 -23.16 -26.88 -32.53
CA THR A 66 -23.30 -25.73 -33.42
C THR A 66 -22.36 -25.88 -34.62
N THR A 67 -22.86 -25.59 -35.82
CA THR A 67 -22.08 -25.74 -37.06
C THR A 67 -21.51 -24.40 -37.51
N LEU A 68 -20.24 -24.38 -37.94
CA LEU A 68 -19.58 -23.24 -38.56
C LEU A 68 -19.39 -23.52 -40.06
N ILE A 69 -19.86 -22.63 -40.93
CA ILE A 69 -19.73 -22.73 -42.39
C ILE A 69 -19.24 -21.43 -43.01
N TYR A 70 -18.80 -21.48 -44.28
CA TYR A 70 -18.24 -20.34 -45.00
C TYR A 70 -18.98 -20.04 -46.30
N ASP A 71 -19.12 -18.75 -46.62
CA ASP A 71 -19.53 -18.14 -47.90
C ASP A 71 -20.93 -18.44 -48.45
N THR A 72 -21.46 -19.65 -48.29
CA THR A 72 -22.73 -20.05 -48.91
C THR A 72 -23.81 -20.25 -47.85
N LEU A 73 -24.91 -19.50 -47.97
CA LEU A 73 -26.08 -19.67 -47.10
C LEU A 73 -26.72 -21.06 -47.32
N PRO A 74 -27.07 -21.78 -46.25
CA PRO A 74 -27.71 -23.09 -46.36
C PRO A 74 -29.13 -22.96 -46.91
N GLN A 75 -29.43 -23.73 -47.95
CA GLN A 75 -30.74 -23.76 -48.61
C GLN A 75 -31.73 -24.62 -47.80
N ASN A 76 -32.98 -24.17 -47.66
CA ASN A 76 -34.06 -24.89 -46.97
C ASN A 76 -33.74 -25.34 -45.52
N THR A 77 -32.90 -24.59 -44.79
CA THR A 77 -32.60 -24.90 -43.38
C THR A 77 -33.72 -24.45 -42.45
N THR A 78 -33.98 -25.23 -41.40
CA THR A 78 -34.81 -24.81 -40.26
C THR A 78 -33.97 -24.35 -39.05
N SER A 79 -32.64 -24.51 -39.13
CA SER A 79 -31.73 -24.01 -38.10
C SER A 79 -31.66 -22.48 -38.13
N PRO A 80 -31.68 -21.81 -36.96
CA PRO A 80 -31.42 -20.38 -36.85
C PRO A 80 -30.03 -20.02 -37.41
N LEU A 81 -29.92 -18.85 -38.03
CA LEU A 81 -28.66 -18.38 -38.62
C LEU A 81 -28.02 -17.28 -37.77
N ILE A 82 -26.72 -17.39 -37.54
CA ILE A 82 -25.87 -16.32 -37.00
C ILE A 82 -24.88 -15.91 -38.09
N ILE A 83 -25.03 -14.70 -38.61
CA ILE A 83 -24.18 -14.15 -39.67
C ILE A 83 -23.13 -13.25 -39.03
N VAL A 84 -21.86 -13.57 -39.22
CA VAL A 84 -20.74 -12.81 -38.66
C VAL A 84 -19.99 -12.13 -39.79
N GLY A 85 -19.65 -10.85 -39.61
CA GLY A 85 -18.86 -10.15 -40.61
C GLY A 85 -18.24 -8.83 -40.14
N THR A 86 -17.14 -8.49 -40.78
CA THR A 86 -16.47 -7.19 -40.64
C THR A 86 -16.89 -6.28 -41.78
N LEU A 87 -17.29 -5.02 -41.52
CA LEU A 87 -17.87 -4.11 -42.51
C LEU A 87 -17.05 -3.96 -43.81
N SER A 88 -15.73 -3.93 -43.70
CA SER A 88 -14.82 -3.74 -44.84
C SER A 88 -14.48 -5.03 -45.60
N HIS A 89 -14.92 -6.20 -45.12
CA HIS A 89 -14.45 -7.51 -45.61
C HIS A 89 -15.57 -8.50 -45.97
N SER A 90 -16.73 -8.43 -45.30
CA SER A 90 -17.80 -9.42 -45.50
C SER A 90 -18.78 -9.01 -46.59
N GLN A 91 -18.93 -9.86 -47.62
CA GLN A 91 -19.98 -9.74 -48.63
C GLN A 91 -21.32 -10.36 -48.19
N LEU A 92 -21.34 -11.04 -47.04
CA LEU A 92 -22.53 -11.76 -46.53
C LEU A 92 -23.50 -10.85 -45.77
N ILE A 93 -23.09 -9.60 -45.51
CA ILE A 93 -23.88 -8.60 -44.81
C ILE A 93 -24.20 -7.48 -45.82
N PRO A 94 -25.42 -7.45 -46.39
CA PRO A 94 -25.83 -6.34 -47.24
C PRO A 94 -25.91 -5.04 -46.42
N ALA A 95 -25.22 -3.98 -46.87
CA ALA A 95 -25.11 -2.71 -46.15
C ALA A 95 -26.47 -1.99 -45.95
N ASP A 96 -27.50 -2.39 -46.70
CA ASP A 96 -28.88 -1.89 -46.66
C ASP A 96 -29.76 -2.55 -45.59
N VAL A 97 -29.29 -3.64 -44.94
CA VAL A 97 -30.08 -4.43 -43.98
C VAL A 97 -29.63 -4.20 -42.51
N ILE A 98 -28.48 -3.55 -42.29
CA ILE A 98 -27.90 -3.31 -40.95
C ILE A 98 -27.62 -1.82 -40.74
N THR A 99 -27.71 -1.35 -39.49
CA THR A 99 -27.41 0.04 -39.11
C THR A 99 -25.89 0.31 -39.10
N THR A 100 -25.23 0.24 -40.26
CA THR A 100 -23.76 0.35 -40.40
C THR A 100 -23.19 1.72 -40.02
N SER A 101 -23.99 2.78 -40.12
CA SER A 101 -23.58 4.17 -39.81
C SER A 101 -23.16 4.38 -38.34
N SER A 102 -23.63 3.54 -37.42
CA SER A 102 -23.32 3.70 -35.99
C SER A 102 -21.90 3.23 -35.61
N ILE A 103 -21.27 2.39 -36.45
CA ILE A 103 -19.96 1.78 -36.21
C ILE A 103 -18.93 2.00 -37.33
N SER A 104 -19.35 2.45 -38.52
CA SER A 104 -18.44 2.68 -39.65
C SER A 104 -17.34 3.70 -39.32
N GLY A 105 -16.08 3.34 -39.61
CA GLY A 105 -14.90 4.16 -39.33
C GLY A 105 -14.53 4.29 -37.85
N LYS A 106 -15.23 3.59 -36.95
CA LYS A 106 -14.98 3.62 -35.51
C LYS A 106 -14.06 2.47 -35.09
N TRP A 107 -13.21 2.72 -34.10
CA TRP A 107 -12.31 1.72 -33.53
C TRP A 107 -13.09 0.67 -32.73
N GLU A 108 -12.87 -0.61 -33.03
CA GLU A 108 -13.31 -1.77 -32.24
C GLU A 108 -14.80 -1.78 -31.83
N SER A 109 -15.65 -1.25 -32.70
CA SER A 109 -17.10 -1.11 -32.46
C SER A 109 -17.86 -2.27 -33.12
N TYR A 110 -19.06 -2.58 -32.62
CA TYR A 110 -19.89 -3.65 -33.21
C TYR A 110 -21.38 -3.45 -32.99
N THR A 111 -22.18 -4.19 -33.76
CA THR A 111 -23.63 -4.32 -33.55
C THR A 111 -24.08 -5.78 -33.50
N HIS A 112 -25.17 -6.02 -32.76
CA HIS A 112 -26.00 -7.23 -32.83
C HIS A 112 -27.38 -6.82 -33.32
N GLU A 113 -27.79 -7.30 -34.49
CA GLU A 113 -29.06 -6.90 -35.12
C GLU A 113 -29.77 -8.12 -35.70
N LEU A 114 -31.10 -8.19 -35.56
CA LEU A 114 -31.89 -9.19 -36.26
C LEU A 114 -32.17 -8.72 -37.68
N VAL A 115 -31.83 -9.54 -38.67
CA VAL A 115 -31.89 -9.23 -40.09
C VAL A 115 -32.70 -10.27 -40.87
N THR A 116 -33.22 -9.89 -42.03
CA THR A 116 -33.77 -10.83 -43.01
C THR A 116 -32.82 -10.88 -44.21
N PRO A 117 -32.11 -12.00 -44.46
CA PRO A 117 -31.22 -12.12 -45.61
C PRO A 117 -31.97 -11.88 -46.93
N SER A 118 -31.32 -11.20 -47.87
CA SER A 118 -31.92 -10.78 -49.16
C SER A 118 -31.91 -11.86 -50.27
N ASP A 119 -31.43 -13.08 -49.98
CA ASP A 119 -31.31 -14.17 -50.96
C ASP A 119 -32.64 -14.97 -51.08
N PRO A 120 -33.22 -15.16 -52.29
CA PRO A 120 -34.49 -15.87 -52.51
C PRO A 120 -34.56 -17.33 -52.04
N GLY A 121 -33.42 -17.98 -51.73
CA GLY A 121 -33.34 -19.39 -51.35
C GLY A 121 -33.38 -19.68 -49.85
N THR A 122 -33.18 -18.67 -49.01
CA THR A 122 -33.49 -18.76 -47.58
C THR A 122 -34.98 -18.46 -47.44
N SER A 123 -35.74 -19.37 -46.83
CA SER A 123 -37.05 -19.01 -46.27
C SER A 123 -36.94 -17.68 -45.53
N SER A 124 -38.02 -16.92 -45.41
CA SER A 124 -38.18 -15.63 -44.71
C SER A 124 -37.81 -15.63 -43.19
N ALA A 125 -36.84 -16.45 -42.80
CA ALA A 125 -36.30 -16.64 -41.47
C ALA A 125 -35.36 -15.49 -41.13
N GLN A 126 -35.65 -14.87 -39.99
CA GLN A 126 -34.81 -13.89 -39.34
C GLN A 126 -33.47 -14.54 -38.95
N ALA A 127 -32.37 -13.78 -39.03
CA ALA A 127 -31.03 -14.19 -38.63
C ALA A 127 -30.44 -13.18 -37.64
N LEU A 128 -29.55 -13.61 -36.75
CA LEU A 128 -28.76 -12.69 -35.93
C LEU A 128 -27.50 -12.29 -36.70
N ALA A 129 -27.33 -11.00 -37.00
CA ALA A 129 -26.10 -10.46 -37.54
C ALA A 129 -25.21 -9.91 -36.41
N ILE A 130 -23.93 -10.31 -36.42
CA ILE A 130 -22.85 -9.76 -35.60
C ILE A 130 -21.91 -9.01 -36.54
N THR A 131 -21.95 -7.68 -36.48
CA THR A 131 -21.21 -6.83 -37.42
C THR A 131 -20.18 -6.00 -36.69
N GLY A 132 -18.90 -6.13 -37.02
CA GLY A 132 -17.83 -5.29 -36.48
C GLY A 132 -17.36 -4.21 -37.45
N SER A 133 -16.88 -3.09 -36.89
CA SER A 133 -16.26 -2.01 -37.67
C SER A 133 -14.90 -2.40 -38.24
N ASP A 134 -14.15 -3.21 -37.49
CA ASP A 134 -12.85 -3.78 -37.82
C ASP A 134 -12.76 -5.22 -37.26
N ARG A 135 -11.61 -5.89 -37.50
CA ARG A 135 -11.43 -7.30 -37.10
C ARG A 135 -11.66 -7.54 -35.60
N ARG A 136 -11.22 -6.61 -34.75
CA ARG A 136 -11.37 -6.73 -33.29
C ARG A 136 -12.76 -6.34 -32.81
N GLY A 137 -13.39 -5.35 -33.44
CA GLY A 137 -14.82 -5.06 -33.23
C GLY A 137 -15.68 -6.30 -33.47
N THR A 138 -15.43 -7.04 -34.57
CA THR A 138 -16.14 -8.29 -34.85
C THR A 138 -15.87 -9.36 -33.78
N VAL A 139 -14.59 -9.55 -33.39
CA VAL A 139 -14.21 -10.47 -32.30
C VAL A 139 -14.90 -10.12 -30.97
N PHE A 140 -14.94 -8.85 -30.60
CA PHE A 140 -15.61 -8.39 -29.38
C PHE A 140 -17.12 -8.57 -29.47
N GLY A 141 -17.74 -8.36 -30.62
CA GLY A 141 -19.14 -8.68 -30.86
C GLY A 141 -19.43 -10.17 -30.67
N ILE A 142 -18.57 -11.05 -31.17
CA ILE A 142 -18.67 -12.50 -30.98
C ILE A 142 -18.60 -12.86 -29.49
N TYR A 143 -17.53 -12.45 -28.80
CA TYR A 143 -17.38 -12.77 -27.38
C TYR A 143 -18.41 -12.07 -26.48
N ALA A 144 -19.02 -10.97 -26.94
CA ALA A 144 -20.11 -10.32 -26.21
C ALA A 144 -21.39 -11.16 -26.27
N LEU A 145 -21.61 -11.88 -27.38
CA LEU A 145 -22.66 -12.90 -27.44
C LEU A 145 -22.32 -14.08 -26.53
N SER A 146 -21.07 -14.58 -26.54
CA SER A 146 -20.62 -15.64 -25.62
C SER A 146 -20.90 -15.30 -24.15
N GLU A 147 -20.58 -14.07 -23.73
CA GLU A 147 -20.85 -13.61 -22.37
C GLU A 147 -22.36 -13.53 -22.08
N GLN A 148 -23.16 -13.02 -23.03
CA GLN A 148 -24.62 -12.91 -22.87
C GLN A 148 -25.32 -14.26 -22.78
N ILE A 149 -24.81 -15.31 -23.43
CA ILE A 149 -25.35 -16.67 -23.32
C ILE A 149 -24.84 -17.42 -22.08
N GLY A 150 -24.01 -16.79 -21.26
CA GLY A 150 -23.57 -17.30 -19.95
C GLY A 150 -22.16 -17.90 -19.90
N VAL A 151 -21.31 -17.66 -20.91
CA VAL A 151 -19.90 -18.11 -20.89
C VAL A 151 -18.99 -17.01 -20.38
N SER A 152 -18.51 -17.16 -19.14
CA SER A 152 -17.56 -16.23 -18.52
C SER A 152 -16.21 -16.19 -19.28
N PRO A 153 -15.54 -15.01 -19.36
CA PRO A 153 -14.14 -14.91 -19.79
C PRO A 153 -13.19 -15.85 -19.03
N TRP A 154 -13.53 -16.16 -17.78
CA TRP A 154 -12.72 -16.99 -16.87
C TRP A 154 -13.15 -18.47 -16.87
N SER A 155 -14.06 -18.90 -17.74
CA SER A 155 -14.50 -20.30 -17.82
C SER A 155 -13.34 -21.28 -18.00
N SER A 156 -12.35 -20.91 -18.82
CA SER A 156 -11.14 -21.71 -19.07
C SER A 156 -9.95 -21.34 -18.18
N TRP A 157 -10.01 -20.33 -17.30
CA TRP A 157 -8.86 -19.89 -16.48
C TRP A 157 -9.11 -19.91 -14.97
N ALA A 158 -10.36 -19.96 -14.55
CA ALA A 158 -10.77 -20.05 -13.15
C ALA A 158 -12.04 -20.90 -12.98
N ASN A 159 -12.21 -21.88 -13.88
CA ASN A 159 -13.23 -22.93 -13.80
C ASN A 159 -14.66 -22.43 -13.58
N VAL A 160 -14.97 -21.23 -14.08
CA VAL A 160 -16.30 -20.64 -13.94
C VAL A 160 -17.28 -21.52 -14.71
N PRO A 161 -18.31 -22.08 -14.05
CA PRO A 161 -19.21 -23.03 -14.69
C PRO A 161 -20.04 -22.36 -15.78
N VAL A 162 -20.29 -23.09 -16.85
CA VAL A 162 -21.21 -22.67 -17.93
C VAL A 162 -22.55 -23.35 -17.67
N ALA A 163 -23.60 -22.54 -17.44
CA ALA A 163 -24.95 -23.05 -17.27
C ALA A 163 -25.49 -23.58 -18.61
N THR A 164 -26.13 -24.75 -18.58
CA THR A 164 -26.80 -25.29 -19.77
C THR A 164 -28.20 -24.71 -19.90
N SER A 165 -28.62 -24.41 -21.12
CA SER A 165 -29.97 -24.00 -21.46
C SER A 165 -30.40 -24.64 -22.79
N PRO A 166 -31.50 -25.42 -22.84
CA PRO A 166 -31.97 -26.01 -24.09
C PRO A 166 -32.55 -24.98 -25.07
N THR A 167 -32.70 -23.72 -24.65
CA THR A 167 -33.28 -22.65 -25.45
C THR A 167 -32.61 -21.31 -25.13
N LEU A 168 -32.25 -20.56 -26.17
CA LEU A 168 -31.74 -19.19 -26.08
C LEU A 168 -32.70 -18.26 -26.83
N THR A 169 -33.10 -17.17 -26.20
CA THR A 169 -33.97 -16.16 -26.82
C THR A 169 -33.21 -14.86 -26.97
N ILE A 170 -33.14 -14.34 -28.19
CA ILE A 170 -32.42 -13.11 -28.51
C ILE A 170 -33.41 -11.95 -28.63
N SER A 171 -33.08 -10.84 -27.99
CA SER A 171 -33.89 -9.61 -28.06
C SER A 171 -33.97 -9.11 -29.50
N PRO A 172 -35.15 -8.65 -29.97
CA PRO A 172 -35.27 -8.03 -31.28
C PRO A 172 -34.70 -6.60 -31.34
N LEU A 173 -34.33 -6.02 -30.19
CA LEU A 173 -33.74 -4.69 -30.14
C LEU A 173 -32.26 -4.73 -30.55
N PRO A 174 -31.81 -3.84 -31.45
CA PRO A 174 -30.42 -3.78 -31.85
C PRO A 174 -29.55 -3.41 -30.65
N ARG A 175 -28.42 -4.11 -30.48
CA ARG A 175 -27.36 -3.72 -29.55
C ARG A 175 -26.25 -3.05 -30.35
N ILE A 176 -25.85 -1.85 -29.92
CA ILE A 176 -24.77 -1.10 -30.55
C ILE A 176 -23.71 -0.82 -29.49
N GLN A 177 -22.48 -1.24 -29.76
CA GLN A 177 -21.31 -0.92 -28.98
C GLN A 177 -20.46 0.09 -29.74
N GLY A 178 -20.25 1.27 -29.15
CA GLY A 178 -19.31 2.26 -29.65
C GLY A 178 -17.85 1.94 -29.28
N PRO A 179 -16.90 2.81 -29.65
CA PRO A 179 -15.50 2.63 -29.33
C PRO A 179 -15.25 2.41 -27.84
N PRO A 180 -14.26 1.58 -27.48
CA PRO A 180 -13.77 1.49 -26.11
C PRO A 180 -13.30 2.84 -25.56
N SER A 181 -13.39 3.01 -24.25
CA SER A 181 -12.99 4.25 -23.56
C SER A 181 -11.48 4.52 -23.58
N VAL A 182 -10.69 3.46 -23.73
CA VAL A 182 -9.24 3.47 -23.90
C VAL A 182 -8.87 2.61 -25.11
N LYS A 183 -7.99 3.13 -25.97
CA LYS A 183 -7.74 2.52 -27.30
C LYS A 183 -6.92 1.23 -27.27
N TYR A 184 -5.82 1.20 -26.51
CA TYR A 184 -5.02 0.01 -26.22
C TYR A 184 -5.18 -0.38 -24.76
N ARG A 185 -5.63 -1.60 -24.51
CA ARG A 185 -6.01 -2.10 -23.18
C ARG A 185 -5.39 -3.46 -23.02
N GLY A 186 -4.63 -3.68 -21.96
CA GLY A 186 -3.87 -4.91 -21.86
C GLY A 186 -3.32 -5.23 -20.49
N ILE A 187 -2.65 -6.38 -20.46
CA ILE A 187 -1.95 -6.90 -19.30
C ILE A 187 -0.46 -6.99 -19.58
N PHE A 188 0.34 -6.93 -18.52
CA PHE A 188 1.75 -7.30 -18.53
C PHE A 188 1.92 -8.53 -17.66
N ILE A 189 2.34 -9.64 -18.28
CA ILE A 189 2.82 -10.82 -17.55
C ILE A 189 4.25 -10.52 -17.14
N ASN A 190 4.46 -10.32 -15.84
CA ASN A 190 5.74 -10.00 -15.24
C ASN A 190 5.89 -10.78 -13.95
N ASP A 191 7.05 -10.70 -13.32
CA ASP A 191 7.28 -11.29 -11.99
C ASP A 191 6.94 -12.80 -12.00
N GLU A 192 7.07 -13.44 -13.17
CA GLU A 192 6.52 -14.75 -13.52
C GLU A 192 7.32 -15.94 -12.95
N GLU A 193 8.43 -15.62 -12.28
CA GLU A 193 9.32 -16.58 -11.66
C GLU A 193 9.02 -16.66 -10.15
N GLN A 194 8.67 -17.80 -9.59
CA GLN A 194 8.81 -19.16 -10.15
C GLN A 194 7.49 -19.82 -10.55
N CYS A 195 6.34 -19.27 -10.16
CA CYS A 195 5.08 -20.02 -10.15
C CYS A 195 4.47 -20.19 -11.55
N LEU A 196 4.19 -19.10 -12.27
CA LEU A 196 3.67 -19.18 -13.63
C LEU A 196 4.65 -19.90 -14.57
N THR A 197 5.95 -19.62 -14.45
CA THR A 197 6.99 -20.33 -15.22
C THR A 197 6.91 -21.85 -14.98
N SER A 198 6.87 -22.30 -13.72
CA SER A 198 6.86 -23.73 -13.38
C SER A 198 5.57 -24.42 -13.85
N TRP A 199 4.43 -23.74 -13.70
CA TRP A 199 3.15 -24.21 -14.19
C TRP A 199 3.14 -24.34 -15.72
N ALA A 200 3.59 -23.30 -16.44
CA ALA A 200 3.62 -23.28 -17.89
C ALA A 200 4.52 -24.39 -18.47
N LYS A 201 5.71 -24.62 -17.90
CA LYS A 201 6.61 -25.73 -18.29
C LYS A 201 5.94 -27.09 -18.18
N THR A 202 5.15 -27.29 -17.14
CA THR A 202 4.47 -28.56 -16.89
C THR A 202 3.25 -28.73 -17.81
N ARG A 203 2.50 -27.64 -18.06
CA ARG A 203 1.23 -27.71 -18.76
C ARG A 203 1.34 -27.60 -20.28
N PHE A 204 2.35 -26.91 -20.78
CA PHE A 204 2.56 -26.63 -22.21
C PHE A 204 4.00 -26.92 -22.66
N PRO A 205 4.51 -28.15 -22.48
CA PRO A 205 5.89 -28.48 -22.85
C PRO A 205 6.11 -28.40 -24.36
N LEU A 206 7.26 -27.86 -24.79
CA LEU A 206 7.72 -27.96 -26.18
C LEU A 206 8.16 -29.40 -26.51
N ALA A 207 7.99 -29.80 -27.78
CA ALA A 207 8.43 -31.11 -28.27
C ALA A 207 9.93 -31.36 -28.07
N ASP A 208 10.76 -30.32 -28.15
CA ASP A 208 12.23 -30.42 -28.07
C ASP A 208 12.78 -30.32 -26.64
N SER A 209 11.92 -30.29 -25.62
CA SER A 209 12.26 -30.35 -24.18
C SER A 209 13.21 -29.26 -23.63
N ASP A 210 13.45 -28.15 -24.34
CA ASP A 210 14.31 -27.07 -23.83
C ASP A 210 13.68 -26.41 -22.58
N PRO A 211 14.24 -26.63 -21.38
CA PRO A 211 13.66 -26.14 -20.13
C PRO A 211 13.75 -24.61 -19.98
N ARG A 212 14.39 -23.92 -20.94
CA ARG A 212 14.53 -22.46 -20.98
C ARG A 212 13.36 -21.74 -21.65
N ARG A 213 12.39 -22.47 -22.24
CA ARG A 213 11.26 -21.87 -22.99
C ARG A 213 9.90 -22.23 -22.38
N PRO A 214 9.53 -21.61 -21.24
CA PRO A 214 8.30 -21.95 -20.53
C PRO A 214 7.02 -21.55 -21.26
N PHE A 215 7.03 -20.46 -22.03
CA PHE A 215 5.83 -19.84 -22.60
C PHE A 215 5.70 -20.08 -24.10
N THR A 216 5.00 -21.16 -24.43
CA THR A 216 4.83 -21.67 -25.79
C THR A 216 3.59 -21.07 -26.49
N SER A 217 3.46 -21.31 -27.80
CA SER A 217 2.31 -20.84 -28.57
C SER A 217 0.97 -21.42 -28.07
N PRO A 218 0.85 -22.67 -27.58
CA PRO A 218 -0.34 -23.13 -26.87
C PRO A 218 -0.65 -22.38 -25.57
N PHE A 219 0.38 -22.01 -24.78
CA PHE A 219 0.19 -21.19 -23.59
C PHE A 219 -0.36 -19.82 -23.98
N TYR A 220 0.29 -19.15 -24.94
CA TYR A 220 -0.13 -17.82 -25.38
C TYR A 220 -1.47 -17.82 -26.12
N ALA A 221 -1.85 -18.88 -26.83
CA ALA A 221 -3.20 -19.02 -27.38
C ALA A 221 -4.27 -18.93 -26.27
N ARG A 222 -4.02 -19.58 -25.12
CA ARG A 222 -4.91 -19.52 -23.94
C ARG A 222 -4.95 -18.11 -23.34
N VAL A 223 -3.83 -17.39 -23.36
CA VAL A 223 -3.75 -15.98 -22.89
C VAL A 223 -4.45 -15.02 -23.85
N PHE A 224 -4.25 -15.15 -25.16
CA PHE A 224 -4.85 -14.27 -26.16
C PHE A 224 -6.38 -14.39 -26.19
N GLU A 225 -6.91 -15.62 -26.07
CA GLU A 225 -8.35 -15.81 -25.92
C GLU A 225 -8.89 -15.13 -24.66
N LEU A 226 -8.18 -15.22 -23.52
CA LEU A 226 -8.57 -14.53 -22.29
C LEU A 226 -8.60 -13.00 -22.46
N ILE A 227 -7.53 -12.42 -23.03
CA ILE A 227 -7.42 -10.98 -23.31
C ILE A 227 -8.61 -10.51 -24.15
N LEU A 228 -8.94 -11.21 -25.24
CA LEU A 228 -10.04 -10.82 -26.13
C LEU A 228 -11.42 -11.02 -25.49
N ARG A 229 -11.59 -12.07 -24.66
CA ARG A 229 -12.83 -12.27 -23.89
C ARG A 229 -13.05 -11.16 -22.85
N LEU A 230 -11.96 -10.65 -22.24
CA LEU A 230 -11.95 -9.47 -21.36
C LEU A 230 -12.03 -8.13 -22.12
N LYS A 231 -12.27 -8.16 -23.44
CA LYS A 231 -12.33 -6.98 -24.32
C LYS A 231 -11.05 -6.12 -24.32
N ALA A 232 -9.94 -6.71 -23.89
CA ALA A 232 -8.62 -6.16 -24.06
C ALA A 232 -8.09 -6.49 -25.47
N ASN A 233 -7.05 -5.78 -25.90
CA ASN A 233 -6.47 -5.94 -27.23
C ASN A 233 -4.94 -5.92 -27.23
N SER A 234 -4.28 -5.73 -26.07
CA SER A 234 -2.83 -5.62 -25.99
C SER A 234 -2.24 -6.50 -24.90
N ILE A 235 -0.97 -6.88 -25.08
CA ILE A 235 -0.18 -7.65 -24.11
C ILE A 235 1.26 -7.15 -24.09
N TRP A 236 1.85 -7.10 -22.90
CA TRP A 236 3.29 -7.20 -22.71
C TRP A 236 3.59 -8.63 -22.21
N PRO A 237 4.36 -9.43 -22.96
CA PRO A 237 4.58 -10.83 -22.65
C PRO A 237 5.60 -11.01 -21.52
N ALA A 238 5.66 -12.22 -20.95
CA ALA A 238 6.70 -12.63 -20.01
C ALA A 238 8.10 -12.46 -20.65
N MET A 239 9.05 -11.93 -19.89
CA MET A 239 10.30 -11.40 -20.45
C MET A 239 11.56 -11.67 -19.61
N LYS A 240 11.43 -12.11 -18.35
CA LYS A 240 12.57 -12.18 -17.42
C LYS A 240 13.66 -13.12 -17.92
N TYR A 241 13.25 -14.27 -18.41
CA TYR A 241 14.11 -15.26 -19.07
C TYR A 241 13.55 -15.78 -20.40
N SER A 242 12.51 -15.12 -20.93
CA SER A 242 11.79 -15.55 -22.12
C SER A 242 11.99 -14.56 -23.26
N MET A 243 12.04 -15.07 -24.49
CA MET A 243 12.16 -14.30 -25.72
C MET A 243 10.90 -14.53 -26.56
N PHE A 244 9.81 -13.83 -26.23
CA PHE A 244 8.48 -14.02 -26.83
C PHE A 244 8.49 -14.28 -28.35
N TYR A 245 9.21 -13.46 -29.11
CA TYR A 245 9.28 -13.54 -30.57
C TYR A 245 10.15 -14.67 -31.14
N LEU A 246 10.98 -15.33 -30.32
CA LEU A 246 11.97 -16.33 -30.75
C LEU A 246 11.76 -17.71 -30.13
N ASP A 247 11.11 -17.79 -28.97
CA ASP A 247 10.95 -19.05 -28.25
C ASP A 247 10.02 -20.02 -28.98
N ASP A 248 8.99 -19.49 -29.65
CA ASP A 248 8.02 -20.22 -30.47
C ASP A 248 7.36 -19.25 -31.48
N ALA A 249 6.34 -19.68 -32.24
CA ALA A 249 5.55 -18.87 -33.18
C ALA A 249 4.61 -17.84 -32.51
N ASN A 250 4.95 -17.34 -31.31
CA ASN A 250 4.06 -16.52 -30.50
C ASN A 250 3.71 -15.18 -31.15
N GLY A 251 4.65 -14.55 -31.86
CA GLY A 251 4.44 -13.26 -32.54
C GLY A 251 3.42 -13.35 -33.67
N GLU A 252 3.57 -14.34 -34.56
CA GLU A 252 2.59 -14.60 -35.63
C GLU A 252 1.22 -14.98 -35.04
N LEU A 253 1.21 -15.81 -34.00
CA LEU A 253 -0.01 -16.21 -33.32
C LEU A 253 -0.75 -15.02 -32.70
N ALA A 254 -0.04 -14.03 -32.15
CA ALA A 254 -0.68 -12.84 -31.60
C ALA A 254 -1.43 -12.06 -32.69
N ASP A 255 -0.82 -11.84 -33.86
CA ASP A 255 -1.50 -11.19 -34.99
C ASP A 255 -2.66 -12.02 -35.55
N ASP A 256 -2.51 -13.36 -35.58
CA ASP A 256 -3.60 -14.28 -35.95
C ASP A 256 -4.82 -14.11 -35.05
N PHE A 257 -4.62 -13.87 -33.76
CA PHE A 257 -5.69 -13.55 -32.79
C PHE A 257 -6.12 -12.08 -32.85
N GLY A 258 -5.35 -11.22 -33.51
CA GLY A 258 -5.56 -9.78 -33.53
C GLY A 258 -5.14 -9.07 -32.24
N VAL A 259 -4.26 -9.65 -31.44
CA VAL A 259 -3.70 -9.05 -30.22
C VAL A 259 -2.48 -8.19 -30.58
N VAL A 260 -2.47 -6.94 -30.13
CA VAL A 260 -1.38 -5.99 -30.32
C VAL A 260 -0.28 -6.25 -29.30
N VAL A 261 0.89 -6.67 -29.76
CA VAL A 261 2.02 -6.96 -28.87
C VAL A 261 2.81 -5.67 -28.63
N GLY A 262 2.98 -5.33 -27.35
CA GLY A 262 3.97 -4.37 -26.88
C GLY A 262 5.04 -5.06 -26.04
N THR A 263 5.99 -4.28 -25.56
CA THR A 263 7.07 -4.73 -24.66
C THR A 263 7.19 -3.75 -23.51
N SER A 264 7.79 -4.16 -22.39
CA SER A 264 7.96 -3.26 -21.24
C SER A 264 8.84 -2.05 -21.61
N HIS A 265 8.82 -1.03 -20.77
CA HIS A 265 9.44 0.29 -21.03
C HIS A 265 10.96 0.30 -21.24
N HIS A 266 11.65 -0.80 -20.97
CA HIS A 266 13.10 -0.94 -21.21
C HIS A 266 13.45 -1.95 -22.32
N GLU A 267 12.45 -2.34 -23.13
CA GLU A 267 12.55 -3.34 -24.19
C GLU A 267 12.17 -2.74 -25.55
N PRO A 268 12.95 -1.79 -26.10
CA PRO A 268 12.52 -1.02 -27.25
C PRO A 268 12.46 -1.86 -28.54
N MET A 269 11.64 -1.40 -29.48
CA MET A 269 11.63 -1.88 -30.88
C MET A 269 11.31 -3.37 -31.06
N ALA A 270 10.38 -3.91 -30.25
CA ALA A 270 9.94 -5.31 -30.30
C ALA A 270 11.09 -6.31 -30.10
N ARG A 271 11.97 -5.99 -29.15
CA ARG A 271 13.09 -6.84 -28.70
C ARG A 271 12.90 -7.14 -27.22
N ALA A 272 12.71 -8.40 -26.86
CA ALA A 272 12.59 -8.78 -25.45
C ALA A 272 13.94 -8.59 -24.73
N TYR A 273 13.90 -8.34 -23.42
CA TYR A 273 15.09 -8.13 -22.60
C TYR A 273 16.08 -9.28 -22.71
N ALA A 274 15.60 -10.52 -22.62
CA ALA A 274 16.43 -11.71 -22.77
C ALA A 274 17.15 -11.78 -24.13
N GLU A 275 16.61 -11.18 -25.21
CA GLU A 275 17.29 -11.13 -26.51
C GLU A 275 18.58 -10.31 -26.46
N GLN A 276 18.70 -9.32 -25.56
CA GLN A 276 19.93 -8.54 -25.41
C GLN A 276 21.11 -9.45 -25.05
N THR A 277 20.91 -10.38 -24.12
CA THR A 277 21.95 -11.32 -23.68
C THR A 277 22.41 -12.28 -24.80
N TYR A 278 21.50 -12.69 -25.68
CA TYR A 278 21.76 -13.77 -26.64
C TYR A 278 21.98 -13.33 -28.08
N GLN A 279 21.52 -12.13 -28.46
CA GLN A 279 21.47 -11.67 -29.85
C GLN A 279 22.15 -10.31 -30.09
N LEU A 280 22.48 -9.55 -29.04
CA LEU A 280 23.25 -8.32 -29.18
C LEU A 280 24.74 -8.62 -29.18
N ASP A 281 25.47 -8.10 -30.16
CA ASP A 281 26.93 -8.05 -30.10
C ASP A 281 27.38 -6.80 -29.34
N GLY A 282 28.20 -6.97 -28.30
CA GLY A 282 28.68 -5.90 -27.44
C GLY A 282 27.73 -5.52 -26.28
N ARG A 283 28.05 -4.41 -25.60
CA ARG A 283 27.31 -3.96 -24.40
C ARG A 283 26.03 -3.21 -24.77
N TRP A 284 25.01 -3.27 -23.92
CA TRP A 284 23.83 -2.40 -23.98
C TRP A 284 24.19 -0.97 -23.50
N ASP A 285 25.00 -0.27 -24.28
CA ASP A 285 25.43 1.10 -24.04
C ASP A 285 25.50 1.86 -25.38
N TRP A 286 24.65 2.88 -25.53
CA TRP A 286 24.56 3.66 -26.78
C TRP A 286 25.87 4.37 -27.14
N SER A 287 26.61 4.86 -26.15
CA SER A 287 27.86 5.60 -26.38
C SER A 287 28.98 4.70 -26.89
N LEU A 288 28.95 3.42 -26.52
CA LEU A 288 30.02 2.46 -26.84
C LEU A 288 29.67 1.51 -27.98
N ASN A 289 28.38 1.28 -28.23
CA ASN A 289 27.91 0.17 -29.07
C ASN A 289 26.73 0.56 -29.99
N LYS A 290 26.66 1.83 -30.38
CA LYS A 290 25.58 2.42 -31.19
C LYS A 290 25.19 1.59 -32.41
N ASP A 291 26.15 1.19 -33.24
CA ASP A 291 25.86 0.54 -34.52
C ASP A 291 25.20 -0.84 -34.31
N ASN A 292 25.71 -1.63 -33.37
CA ASN A 292 25.15 -2.94 -33.04
C ASN A 292 23.77 -2.81 -32.38
N ILE A 293 23.56 -1.82 -31.51
CA ILE A 293 22.25 -1.56 -30.89
C ILE A 293 21.23 -1.11 -31.95
N THR A 294 21.64 -0.26 -32.88
CA THR A 294 20.82 0.19 -34.01
C THR A 294 20.38 -0.99 -34.87
N GLU A 295 21.33 -1.86 -35.24
CA GLU A 295 21.05 -3.08 -36.00
C GLU A 295 20.13 -4.04 -35.24
N PHE A 296 20.40 -4.23 -33.95
CA PHE A 296 19.57 -5.06 -33.05
C PHE A 296 18.11 -4.58 -33.03
N MET A 297 17.87 -3.27 -32.93
CA MET A 297 16.53 -2.67 -32.99
C MET A 297 15.89 -2.82 -34.37
N ARG A 298 16.66 -2.62 -35.46
CA ARG A 298 16.18 -2.80 -36.84
C ARG A 298 15.66 -4.21 -37.09
N VAL A 299 16.39 -5.23 -36.61
CA VAL A 299 15.97 -6.64 -36.74
C VAL A 299 14.62 -6.90 -36.06
N GLY A 300 14.38 -6.32 -34.88
CA GLY A 300 13.08 -6.42 -34.18
C GLY A 300 11.93 -5.80 -34.96
N ALA A 301 12.13 -4.57 -35.44
CA ALA A 301 11.14 -3.87 -36.26
C ALA A 301 10.87 -4.60 -37.59
N GLU A 302 11.89 -5.16 -38.25
CA GLU A 302 11.72 -5.91 -39.49
C GLU A 302 10.97 -7.23 -39.31
N ARG A 303 11.24 -7.95 -38.21
CA ARG A 303 10.53 -9.17 -37.85
C ARG A 303 9.04 -8.93 -37.64
N THR A 304 8.70 -7.77 -37.08
CA THR A 304 7.33 -7.43 -36.66
C THR A 304 6.56 -6.55 -37.65
N LYS A 305 7.18 -6.12 -38.76
CA LYS A 305 6.61 -5.14 -39.71
C LYS A 305 5.24 -5.50 -40.30
N SER A 306 4.88 -6.78 -40.34
CA SER A 306 3.60 -7.30 -40.85
C SER A 306 2.58 -7.59 -39.75
N TRP A 307 2.94 -7.39 -38.48
CA TRP A 307 2.09 -7.67 -37.33
C TRP A 307 1.68 -6.37 -36.64
N GLU A 308 0.52 -6.35 -36.00
CA GLU A 308 0.16 -5.22 -35.16
C GLU A 308 1.04 -5.16 -33.90
N THR A 309 1.89 -4.14 -33.85
CA THR A 309 2.90 -3.94 -32.81
C THR A 309 2.76 -2.54 -32.21
N LEU A 310 2.77 -2.47 -30.89
CA LEU A 310 2.91 -1.23 -30.14
C LEU A 310 4.39 -1.05 -29.80
N TYR A 311 5.10 -0.24 -30.58
CA TYR A 311 6.54 -0.08 -30.41
C TYR A 311 6.87 0.74 -29.17
N THR A 312 7.52 0.10 -28.20
CA THR A 312 8.21 0.82 -27.14
C THR A 312 9.40 1.55 -27.74
N VAL A 313 9.47 2.86 -27.49
CA VAL A 313 10.58 3.74 -27.91
C VAL A 313 11.34 4.28 -26.71
N GLY A 314 12.50 4.90 -26.97
CA GLY A 314 13.47 5.27 -25.96
C GLY A 314 14.43 4.12 -25.62
N MET A 315 15.26 4.32 -24.60
CA MET A 315 16.22 3.34 -24.11
C MET A 315 16.50 3.62 -22.63
N ARG A 316 16.68 2.57 -21.83
CA ARG A 316 17.17 2.65 -20.45
C ARG A 316 18.41 1.77 -20.29
N GLY A 317 19.03 1.78 -19.11
CA GLY A 317 20.11 0.87 -18.78
C GLY A 317 19.65 -0.59 -18.77
N GLU A 318 20.61 -1.51 -18.67
CA GLU A 318 20.36 -2.95 -18.67
C GLU A 318 19.55 -3.40 -17.45
N GLY A 319 18.54 -4.26 -17.67
CA GLY A 319 17.77 -4.91 -16.60
C GLY A 319 16.93 -3.97 -15.73
N ASP A 320 16.17 -3.07 -16.34
CA ASP A 320 15.31 -2.07 -15.69
C ASP A 320 16.04 -1.00 -14.84
N ARG A 321 17.34 -0.79 -15.10
CA ARG A 321 18.19 0.17 -14.36
C ARG A 321 18.40 1.48 -15.11
N GLU A 322 18.71 2.54 -14.36
CA GLU A 322 19.24 3.77 -14.94
C GLU A 322 20.59 3.48 -15.61
N SER A 323 20.81 4.05 -16.80
CA SER A 323 22.10 3.98 -17.47
C SER A 323 23.06 5.03 -16.89
N PRO A 324 24.30 4.66 -16.57
CA PRO A 324 25.31 5.62 -16.09
C PRO A 324 25.83 6.55 -17.18
N THR A 325 25.58 6.26 -18.46
CA THR A 325 26.14 6.97 -19.61
C THR A 325 25.12 7.67 -20.48
N LEU A 326 23.83 7.31 -20.40
CA LEU A 326 22.79 7.94 -21.22
C LEU A 326 22.46 9.36 -20.74
N THR A 327 22.43 10.29 -21.68
CA THR A 327 22.04 11.70 -21.47
C THR A 327 20.75 12.02 -22.21
N ALA A 328 20.07 13.11 -21.82
CA ALA A 328 18.85 13.56 -22.51
C ALA A 328 19.05 13.77 -24.04
N PRO A 329 20.12 14.44 -24.52
CA PRO A 329 20.36 14.56 -25.97
C PRO A 329 20.57 13.22 -26.69
N GLN A 330 21.18 12.23 -26.02
CA GLN A 330 21.32 10.89 -26.60
C GLN A 330 19.98 10.15 -26.65
N LEU A 331 19.06 10.38 -25.71
CA LEU A 331 17.71 9.83 -25.81
C LEU A 331 16.95 10.42 -27.00
N GLU A 332 17.09 11.71 -27.28
CA GLU A 332 16.52 12.33 -28.50
C GLU A 332 17.11 11.70 -29.77
N GLU A 333 18.43 11.48 -29.80
CA GLU A 333 19.10 10.79 -30.90
C GLU A 333 18.59 9.35 -31.08
N ILE A 334 18.49 8.59 -29.99
CA ILE A 334 17.97 7.21 -30.00
C ILE A 334 16.56 7.16 -30.56
N ILE A 335 15.68 8.04 -30.08
CA ILE A 335 14.29 8.11 -30.55
C ILE A 335 14.26 8.48 -32.04
N SER A 336 15.09 9.43 -32.48
CA SER A 336 15.20 9.76 -33.91
C SER A 336 15.63 8.54 -34.74
N VAL A 337 16.63 7.78 -34.29
CA VAL A 337 17.07 6.54 -34.98
C VAL A 337 15.95 5.50 -35.00
N GLN A 338 15.18 5.37 -33.91
CA GLN A 338 14.03 4.48 -33.84
C GLN A 338 12.92 4.91 -34.83
N GLN A 339 12.65 6.22 -34.96
CA GLN A 339 11.73 6.73 -35.98
C GLN A 339 12.19 6.35 -37.39
N ASP A 340 13.48 6.53 -37.69
CA ASP A 340 14.06 6.18 -39.00
C ASP A 340 13.94 4.68 -39.29
N ILE A 341 14.17 3.83 -38.28
CA ILE A 341 13.99 2.38 -38.39
C ILE A 341 12.53 2.05 -38.72
N ILE A 342 11.55 2.60 -38.00
CA ILE A 342 10.13 2.30 -38.24
C ILE A 342 9.70 2.80 -39.63
N ALA A 343 10.14 4.00 -40.03
CA ALA A 343 9.86 4.53 -41.36
C ALA A 343 10.46 3.64 -42.46
N PHE A 344 11.69 3.14 -42.26
CA PHE A 344 12.38 2.25 -43.20
C PHE A 344 11.64 0.92 -43.37
N THR A 345 11.24 0.27 -42.27
CA THR A 345 10.54 -1.03 -42.34
C THR A 345 9.15 -0.94 -42.97
N ARG A 346 8.61 0.27 -43.11
CA ARG A 346 7.30 0.58 -43.70
C ARG A 346 7.40 1.26 -45.09
N ASN A 347 8.43 0.90 -45.88
CA ASN A 347 8.65 1.37 -47.26
C ASN A 347 8.89 2.89 -47.41
N GLY A 348 9.46 3.56 -46.41
CA GLY A 348 9.88 4.96 -46.52
C GLY A 348 8.75 5.97 -46.45
N SER A 349 7.61 5.62 -45.83
CA SER A 349 6.55 6.57 -45.51
C SER A 349 7.09 7.64 -44.54
N SER A 350 6.88 8.92 -44.86
CA SER A 350 7.19 10.04 -43.96
C SER A 350 6.20 10.16 -42.80
N ASP A 351 5.05 9.48 -42.90
CA ASP A 351 4.13 9.24 -41.79
C ASP A 351 4.49 7.87 -41.20
N VAL A 352 5.09 7.87 -40.00
CA VAL A 352 5.53 6.64 -39.32
C VAL A 352 4.32 5.75 -39.04
N GLY A 353 3.16 6.35 -38.72
CA GLY A 353 1.82 5.72 -38.63
C GLY A 353 1.69 4.49 -37.72
N ALA A 354 2.79 4.01 -37.14
CA ALA A 354 2.85 2.87 -36.26
C ALA A 354 2.54 3.32 -34.82
N PRO A 355 1.76 2.55 -34.05
CA PRO A 355 1.53 2.84 -32.65
C PRO A 355 2.85 2.80 -31.88
N GLN A 356 3.13 3.87 -31.15
CA GLN A 356 4.36 4.04 -30.37
C GLN A 356 4.04 4.49 -28.97
N VAL A 357 4.81 3.99 -28.01
CA VAL A 357 4.65 4.32 -26.59
C VAL A 357 6.00 4.54 -25.94
N TRP A 358 6.09 5.57 -25.11
CA TRP A 358 7.28 5.85 -24.32
C TRP A 358 6.90 6.04 -22.86
N ALA A 359 7.37 5.14 -21.99
CA ALA A 359 7.20 5.32 -20.56
C ALA A 359 8.21 6.32 -20.02
N LEU A 360 7.69 7.40 -19.45
CA LEU A 360 8.47 8.44 -18.80
C LEU A 360 8.77 8.01 -17.35
N TYR A 361 9.44 6.86 -17.23
CA TYR A 361 9.64 6.14 -15.98
C TYR A 361 10.95 6.56 -15.31
N LYS A 362 10.91 6.72 -13.98
CA LYS A 362 12.05 7.06 -13.12
C LYS A 362 12.90 8.22 -13.69
N GLU A 363 14.16 7.97 -14.04
CA GLU A 363 15.10 8.98 -14.53
C GLU A 363 14.67 9.62 -15.85
N VAL A 364 13.93 8.90 -16.70
CA VAL A 364 13.46 9.44 -17.99
C VAL A 364 12.41 10.53 -17.76
N GLY A 365 11.55 10.35 -16.75
CA GLY A 365 10.60 11.38 -16.33
C GLY A 365 11.30 12.67 -15.88
N LYS A 366 12.45 12.55 -15.20
CA LYS A 366 13.29 13.70 -14.82
C LYS A 366 13.78 14.48 -16.04
N TYR A 367 14.24 13.77 -17.08
CA TYR A 367 14.71 14.40 -18.31
C TYR A 367 13.59 15.12 -19.05
N TYR A 368 12.42 14.48 -19.14
CA TYR A 368 11.22 15.10 -19.71
C TYR A 368 10.84 16.39 -18.97
N GLN A 369 10.81 16.34 -17.64
CA GLN A 369 10.55 17.53 -16.82
C GLN A 369 11.60 18.64 -17.01
N ALA A 370 12.84 18.29 -17.37
CA ALA A 370 13.93 19.23 -17.65
C ALA A 370 13.93 19.77 -19.09
N GLY A 371 12.99 19.37 -19.94
CA GLY A 371 12.82 19.88 -21.31
C GLY A 371 13.16 18.91 -22.44
N LEU A 372 13.40 17.63 -22.15
CA LEU A 372 13.53 16.58 -23.17
C LEU A 372 12.23 16.52 -23.99
N THR A 373 12.36 16.54 -25.32
CA THR A 373 11.19 16.58 -26.21
C THR A 373 10.80 15.18 -26.69
N ALA A 374 9.49 14.95 -26.85
CA ALA A 374 8.95 13.70 -27.40
C ALA A 374 8.23 14.00 -28.73
N PRO A 375 8.43 13.20 -29.80
CA PRO A 375 7.68 13.33 -31.05
C PRO A 375 6.17 13.34 -30.79
N ASP A 376 5.40 14.19 -31.48
CA ASP A 376 4.00 14.48 -31.13
C ASP A 376 3.06 13.27 -31.19
N ASP A 377 3.36 12.33 -32.09
CA ASP A 377 2.63 11.09 -32.35
C ASP A 377 3.00 9.93 -31.42
N VAL A 378 4.02 10.09 -30.56
CA VAL A 378 4.38 9.10 -29.54
C VAL A 378 3.50 9.26 -28.30
N THR A 379 2.87 8.16 -27.88
CA THR A 379 2.07 8.11 -26.64
C THR A 379 2.97 8.28 -25.43
N LEU A 380 2.65 9.25 -24.56
CA LEU A 380 3.32 9.40 -23.27
C LEU A 380 2.68 8.45 -22.25
N LEU A 381 3.43 7.47 -21.78
CA LEU A 381 2.94 6.50 -20.80
C LEU A 381 3.39 6.91 -19.39
N TRP A 382 2.43 7.33 -18.58
CA TRP A 382 2.65 7.62 -17.17
C TRP A 382 2.54 6.35 -16.35
N THR A 383 3.26 6.26 -15.23
CA THR A 383 3.22 5.08 -14.37
C THR A 383 2.65 5.44 -13.00
N ASP A 384 2.15 4.44 -12.28
CA ASP A 384 2.06 4.54 -10.83
C ASP A 384 3.46 4.44 -10.18
N ASP A 385 3.50 4.54 -8.87
CA ASP A 385 4.69 4.36 -8.05
C ASP A 385 4.99 2.90 -7.71
N ASN A 386 4.46 1.98 -8.52
CA ASN A 386 4.43 0.53 -8.32
C ASN A 386 3.57 0.05 -7.14
N PHE A 387 2.85 0.92 -6.44
CA PHE A 387 1.94 0.56 -5.34
C PHE A 387 0.52 1.10 -5.56
N GLY A 388 0.17 1.42 -6.81
CA GLY A 388 -1.14 1.93 -7.17
C GLY A 388 -1.38 3.40 -6.81
N ASN A 389 -0.34 4.23 -6.83
CA ASN A 389 -0.46 5.69 -6.74
C ASN A 389 0.15 6.34 -7.99
N LEU A 390 -0.65 7.03 -8.80
CA LEU A 390 -0.19 7.69 -10.03
C LEU A 390 0.95 8.67 -9.72
N LEU A 391 2.08 8.54 -10.41
CA LEU A 391 3.18 9.51 -10.29
C LEU A 391 2.84 10.84 -10.95
N ARG A 392 2.10 10.78 -12.07
CA ARG A 392 1.77 11.93 -12.90
C ARG A 392 0.53 11.67 -13.75
N ILE A 393 -0.16 12.75 -14.10
CA ILE A 393 -1.20 12.80 -15.14
C ILE A 393 -0.78 13.77 -16.25
N PRO A 394 -1.40 13.68 -17.46
CA PRO A 394 -1.15 14.65 -18.51
C PRO A 394 -1.47 16.07 -18.06
N TYR A 395 -0.58 17.01 -18.35
CA TYR A 395 -0.86 18.43 -18.15
C TYR A 395 -1.79 18.96 -19.23
N PRO A 396 -2.51 20.08 -18.98
CA PRO A 396 -3.44 20.64 -19.97
C PRO A 396 -2.82 20.86 -21.36
N ASN A 397 -1.55 21.28 -21.43
CA ASN A 397 -0.81 21.47 -22.68
C ASN A 397 -0.34 20.17 -23.35
N GLU A 398 -0.37 19.04 -22.65
CA GLU A 398 -0.01 17.70 -23.17
C GLU A 398 -1.25 16.95 -23.69
N THR A 399 -2.46 17.32 -23.24
CA THR A 399 -3.72 16.66 -23.64
C THR A 399 -4.07 16.79 -25.13
N SER A 400 -3.46 17.72 -25.85
CA SER A 400 -3.68 17.95 -27.28
C SER A 400 -2.69 17.24 -28.21
N ARG A 401 -1.70 16.52 -27.67
CA ARG A 401 -0.71 15.78 -28.47
C ARG A 401 -1.39 14.70 -29.31
N ALA A 402 -0.94 14.49 -30.55
CA ALA A 402 -1.52 13.49 -31.45
C ALA A 402 -1.43 12.05 -30.90
N GLY A 403 -0.32 11.72 -30.23
CA GLY A 403 -0.12 10.42 -29.58
C GLY A 403 -0.86 10.25 -28.25
N GLY A 404 -1.45 11.31 -27.70
CA GLY A 404 -2.14 11.26 -26.42
C GLY A 404 -1.27 10.78 -25.25
N ALA A 405 -1.91 10.15 -24.27
CA ALA A 405 -1.24 9.63 -23.09
C ALA A 405 -1.89 8.34 -22.56
N GLY A 406 -1.15 7.61 -21.74
CA GLY A 406 -1.57 6.33 -21.16
C GLY A 406 -1.12 6.13 -19.71
N VAL A 407 -1.45 4.97 -19.16
CA VAL A 407 -1.10 4.53 -17.81
C VAL A 407 -0.53 3.12 -17.82
N TYR A 408 0.60 2.93 -17.14
CA TYR A 408 1.10 1.63 -16.68
C TYR A 408 0.86 1.51 -15.16
N TYR A 409 0.10 0.51 -14.74
CA TYR A 409 -0.38 0.35 -13.36
C TYR A 409 0.02 -1.01 -12.77
N HIS A 410 0.19 -1.11 -11.45
CA HIS A 410 0.59 -2.36 -10.80
C HIS A 410 -0.52 -2.97 -9.93
N VAL A 411 -0.80 -4.26 -10.14
CA VAL A 411 -1.52 -5.12 -9.17
C VAL A 411 -0.67 -6.27 -8.63
N ASN A 412 0.59 -6.32 -9.05
CA ASN A 412 1.70 -7.16 -8.59
C ASN A 412 2.99 -6.34 -8.75
N TYR A 413 4.01 -6.54 -7.92
CA TYR A 413 5.29 -5.82 -8.07
C TYR A 413 6.48 -6.48 -7.38
N VAL A 414 7.62 -6.55 -8.09
CA VAL A 414 8.96 -6.81 -7.56
C VAL A 414 9.77 -5.52 -7.38
N GLY A 415 10.03 -5.16 -6.13
CA GLY A 415 10.97 -4.10 -5.81
C GLY A 415 10.84 -3.53 -4.40
N GLU A 416 11.45 -2.36 -4.20
CA GLU A 416 11.43 -1.64 -2.94
C GLU A 416 10.12 -0.86 -2.73
N PRO A 417 9.70 -0.61 -1.47
CA PRO A 417 10.38 -0.98 -0.22
C PRO A 417 10.23 -2.47 0.15
N LYS A 418 9.21 -3.15 -0.37
CA LYS A 418 9.10 -4.62 -0.34
C LYS A 418 8.13 -5.08 -1.42
N MET A 419 8.45 -6.19 -2.07
CA MET A 419 7.61 -6.77 -3.12
C MET A 419 6.31 -7.38 -2.56
N TYR A 420 5.31 -7.50 -3.45
CA TYR A 420 4.04 -8.16 -3.17
C TYR A 420 3.61 -8.98 -4.39
N GLU A 421 3.65 -10.31 -4.25
CA GLU A 421 3.56 -11.22 -5.40
C GLU A 421 2.56 -12.36 -5.20
N TRP A 422 2.25 -12.72 -3.95
CA TRP A 422 1.61 -14.00 -3.65
C TRP A 422 0.14 -14.12 -4.06
N ILE A 423 -0.71 -13.24 -3.52
CA ILE A 423 -2.15 -13.23 -3.80
C ILE A 423 -2.64 -11.79 -3.93
N ASN A 424 -3.91 -11.61 -4.34
CA ASN A 424 -4.52 -10.29 -4.47
C ASN A 424 -4.38 -9.44 -3.20
N THR A 425 -3.75 -8.27 -3.30
CA THR A 425 -3.68 -7.29 -2.21
C THR A 425 -4.28 -5.93 -2.57
N ILE A 426 -5.17 -5.92 -3.57
CA ILE A 426 -5.66 -4.70 -4.21
C ILE A 426 -7.06 -4.35 -3.73
N GLN A 427 -7.19 -3.13 -3.23
CA GLN A 427 -8.49 -2.51 -2.98
C GLN A 427 -9.03 -1.91 -4.28
N LEU A 428 -10.05 -2.54 -4.86
CA LEU A 428 -10.58 -2.15 -6.18
C LEU A 428 -11.05 -0.70 -6.24
N VAL A 429 -11.61 -0.18 -5.15
CA VAL A 429 -12.06 1.23 -5.09
C VAL A 429 -10.88 2.21 -5.13
N LYS A 430 -9.68 1.81 -4.67
CA LYS A 430 -8.46 2.60 -4.86
C LYS A 430 -8.03 2.60 -6.32
N THR A 431 -8.06 1.45 -6.99
CA THR A 431 -7.80 1.38 -8.44
C THR A 431 -8.79 2.26 -9.21
N TRP A 432 -10.09 2.21 -8.87
CA TRP A 432 -11.08 3.08 -9.49
C TRP A 432 -10.74 4.57 -9.29
N GLU A 433 -10.41 4.99 -8.07
CA GLU A 433 -10.13 6.39 -7.77
C GLU A 433 -8.95 6.94 -8.59
N GLN A 434 -7.86 6.17 -8.70
CA GLN A 434 -6.69 6.52 -9.50
C GLN A 434 -6.99 6.51 -11.01
N MET A 435 -7.61 5.44 -11.50
CA MET A 435 -7.86 5.29 -12.95
C MET A 435 -8.95 6.24 -13.46
N HIS A 436 -9.92 6.60 -12.62
CA HIS A 436 -10.89 7.65 -12.91
C HIS A 436 -10.20 9.01 -13.08
N LEU A 437 -9.27 9.37 -12.18
CA LEU A 437 -8.47 10.58 -12.30
C LEU A 437 -7.66 10.59 -13.61
N ALA A 438 -6.97 9.50 -13.94
CA ALA A 438 -6.20 9.39 -15.19
C ALA A 438 -7.07 9.58 -16.43
N TRP A 439 -8.25 8.96 -16.46
CA TRP A 439 -9.19 9.06 -17.59
C TRP A 439 -9.75 10.47 -17.75
N GLU A 440 -10.16 11.11 -16.66
CA GLU A 440 -10.65 12.50 -16.67
C GLU A 440 -9.54 13.49 -17.07
N ALA A 441 -8.28 13.19 -16.75
CA ALA A 441 -7.11 13.96 -17.17
C ALA A 441 -6.64 13.68 -18.61
N GLY A 442 -7.33 12.81 -19.35
CA GLY A 442 -7.07 12.58 -20.78
C GLY A 442 -6.07 11.47 -21.11
N ALA A 443 -5.63 10.66 -20.14
CA ALA A 443 -4.80 9.48 -20.40
C ALA A 443 -5.67 8.32 -20.92
N ARG A 444 -5.98 8.33 -22.23
CA ARG A 444 -6.97 7.42 -22.87
C ARG A 444 -6.42 6.60 -24.03
N GLU A 445 -5.12 6.68 -24.33
CA GLU A 445 -4.54 5.97 -25.46
C GLU A 445 -4.12 4.54 -25.08
N VAL A 446 -3.34 4.36 -24.01
CA VAL A 446 -2.78 3.04 -23.61
C VAL A 446 -2.96 2.81 -22.12
N TRP A 447 -3.70 1.77 -21.71
CA TRP A 447 -3.74 1.29 -20.32
C TRP A 447 -3.22 -0.15 -20.24
N ILE A 448 -2.10 -0.35 -19.53
CA ILE A 448 -1.50 -1.67 -19.27
C ILE A 448 -1.39 -1.88 -17.77
N VAL A 449 -1.74 -3.08 -17.30
CA VAL A 449 -1.64 -3.45 -15.88
C VAL A 449 -0.68 -4.64 -15.69
N ASN A 450 0.30 -4.54 -14.78
CA ASN A 450 1.11 -5.67 -14.34
C ASN A 450 0.26 -6.62 -13.51
N VAL A 451 0.06 -7.83 -14.00
CA VAL A 451 -0.78 -8.88 -13.40
C VAL A 451 0.03 -10.06 -12.86
N GLY A 452 1.35 -9.92 -12.69
CA GLY A 452 2.20 -10.99 -12.19
C GLY A 452 2.00 -12.30 -12.98
N ASP A 453 1.74 -13.37 -12.23
CA ASP A 453 1.41 -14.72 -12.71
C ASP A 453 0.00 -14.88 -13.33
N ILE A 454 -0.77 -13.81 -13.56
CA ILE A 454 -2.20 -13.78 -13.94
C ILE A 454 -3.11 -14.25 -12.80
N LYS A 455 -2.87 -15.44 -12.23
CA LYS A 455 -3.62 -15.96 -11.07
C LYS A 455 -2.84 -15.69 -9.77
N PRO A 456 -3.50 -15.33 -8.66
CA PRO A 456 -4.95 -15.18 -8.47
C PRO A 456 -5.38 -13.70 -8.55
N LEU A 457 -5.12 -13.04 -9.69
CA LEU A 457 -5.39 -11.62 -9.94
C LEU A 457 -6.52 -11.39 -10.95
N GLU A 458 -7.41 -12.37 -11.11
CA GLU A 458 -8.52 -12.34 -12.07
C GLU A 458 -9.45 -11.13 -11.84
N ILE A 459 -9.83 -10.89 -10.59
CA ILE A 459 -10.77 -9.83 -10.20
C ILE A 459 -10.18 -8.43 -10.44
N PRO A 460 -8.99 -8.07 -9.90
CA PRO A 460 -8.43 -6.74 -10.14
C PRO A 460 -8.09 -6.49 -11.61
N ALA A 461 -7.62 -7.50 -12.35
CA ALA A 461 -7.38 -7.37 -13.79
C ALA A 461 -8.70 -7.13 -14.57
N THR A 462 -9.76 -7.87 -14.26
CA THR A 462 -11.08 -7.66 -14.91
C THR A 462 -11.63 -6.27 -14.61
N HIS A 463 -11.56 -5.81 -13.35
CA HIS A 463 -12.03 -4.47 -12.97
C HIS A 463 -11.29 -3.37 -13.74
N PHE A 464 -9.96 -3.49 -13.87
CA PHE A 464 -9.14 -2.54 -14.63
C PHE A 464 -9.53 -2.51 -16.11
N LEU A 465 -9.67 -3.67 -16.74
CA LEU A 465 -9.97 -3.79 -18.17
C LEU A 465 -11.42 -3.38 -18.51
N ASP A 466 -12.38 -3.67 -17.63
CA ASP A 466 -13.77 -3.24 -17.81
C ASP A 466 -13.90 -1.71 -17.74
N MET A 467 -13.16 -1.04 -16.83
CA MET A 467 -13.06 0.43 -16.82
C MET A 467 -12.44 0.96 -18.12
N ALA A 468 -11.36 0.33 -18.59
CA ALA A 468 -10.69 0.73 -19.83
C ALA A 468 -11.59 0.53 -21.07
N TYR A 469 -12.45 -0.49 -21.04
CA TYR A 469 -13.39 -0.78 -22.11
C TYR A 469 -14.58 0.19 -22.12
N ASP A 470 -15.27 0.39 -20.98
CA ASP A 470 -16.41 1.30 -20.90
C ASP A 470 -16.46 2.11 -19.60
N MET A 471 -15.67 3.17 -19.55
CA MET A 471 -15.58 4.08 -18.43
C MET A 471 -16.92 4.79 -18.11
N SER A 472 -17.90 4.79 -19.03
CA SER A 472 -19.20 5.41 -18.78
C SER A 472 -19.97 4.76 -17.65
N LEU A 473 -19.71 3.48 -17.36
CA LEU A 473 -20.28 2.71 -16.26
C LEU A 473 -19.53 2.95 -14.92
N HIS A 474 -18.40 3.64 -14.96
CA HIS A 474 -17.45 3.78 -13.86
C HIS A 474 -17.22 5.24 -13.42
N LYS A 475 -18.20 6.12 -13.60
CA LYS A 475 -18.06 7.57 -13.33
C LYS A 475 -18.38 8.02 -11.91
N THR A 476 -18.80 7.11 -11.02
CA THR A 476 -19.28 7.48 -9.68
C THR A 476 -18.49 6.78 -8.57
N PRO A 477 -18.38 7.37 -7.37
CA PRO A 477 -17.72 6.71 -6.23
C PRO A 477 -18.29 5.34 -5.84
N SER A 478 -19.57 5.10 -6.13
CA SER A 478 -20.21 3.79 -5.90
C SER A 478 -20.00 2.77 -7.02
N SER A 479 -19.38 3.16 -8.14
CA SER A 479 -19.31 2.33 -9.35
C SER A 479 -18.60 1.01 -9.13
N THR A 480 -17.58 0.94 -8.28
CA THR A 480 -16.89 -0.34 -7.97
C THR A 480 -17.83 -1.37 -7.34
N THR A 481 -18.70 -0.96 -6.41
CA THR A 481 -19.66 -1.88 -5.78
C THR A 481 -20.74 -2.32 -6.78
N SER A 482 -21.21 -1.40 -7.63
CA SER A 482 -22.15 -1.74 -8.70
C SER A 482 -21.53 -2.73 -9.68
N TRP A 483 -20.28 -2.50 -10.09
CA TRP A 483 -19.53 -3.41 -10.94
C TRP A 483 -19.35 -4.78 -10.30
N LEU A 484 -18.96 -4.85 -9.02
CA LEU A 484 -18.81 -6.11 -8.28
C LEU A 484 -20.10 -6.94 -8.30
N ARG A 485 -21.26 -6.31 -8.11
CA ARG A 485 -22.56 -7.00 -8.19
C ARG A 485 -22.83 -7.51 -9.60
N THR A 486 -22.58 -6.71 -10.63
CA THR A 486 -22.76 -7.14 -12.02
C THR A 486 -21.82 -8.29 -12.37
N TRP A 487 -20.53 -8.18 -12.04
CA TRP A 487 -19.53 -9.22 -12.26
C TRP A 487 -19.88 -10.52 -11.52
N ALA A 488 -20.24 -10.45 -10.24
CA ALA A 488 -20.61 -11.61 -9.44
C ALA A 488 -21.89 -12.27 -9.96
N SER A 489 -22.87 -11.48 -10.42
CA SER A 489 -24.09 -12.00 -11.03
C SER A 489 -23.83 -12.76 -12.33
N LYS A 490 -22.88 -12.28 -13.15
CA LYS A 490 -22.49 -12.93 -14.41
C LYS A 490 -21.63 -14.18 -14.18
N THR A 491 -20.80 -14.17 -13.14
CA THR A 491 -19.83 -15.24 -12.85
C THR A 491 -20.46 -16.38 -12.06
N PHE A 492 -21.36 -16.09 -11.11
CA PHE A 492 -21.95 -17.08 -10.22
C PHE A 492 -23.48 -17.13 -10.35
N SER A 493 -24.17 -16.16 -9.75
CA SER A 493 -25.62 -15.96 -9.89
C SER A 493 -26.04 -14.62 -9.28
N ALA A 494 -27.23 -14.15 -9.66
CA ALA A 494 -27.80 -12.92 -9.10
C ALA A 494 -28.04 -13.02 -7.58
N ASP A 495 -28.37 -14.20 -7.06
CA ASP A 495 -28.72 -14.40 -5.65
C ASP A 495 -27.54 -14.20 -4.69
N VAL A 496 -26.32 -14.49 -5.15
CA VAL A 496 -25.08 -14.33 -4.35
C VAL A 496 -24.30 -13.06 -4.69
N ALA A 497 -24.76 -12.27 -5.67
CA ALA A 497 -24.04 -11.10 -6.17
C ALA A 497 -23.79 -10.03 -5.10
N ALA A 498 -24.80 -9.71 -4.29
CA ALA A 498 -24.66 -8.74 -3.21
C ALA A 498 -23.76 -9.25 -2.06
N PRO A 499 -23.93 -10.50 -1.57
CA PRO A 499 -22.98 -11.10 -0.62
C PRO A 499 -21.53 -11.10 -1.11
N ILE A 500 -21.28 -11.44 -2.39
CA ILE A 500 -19.92 -11.45 -2.96
C ILE A 500 -19.34 -10.03 -3.04
N ALA A 501 -20.13 -9.04 -3.46
CA ALA A 501 -19.68 -7.65 -3.48
C ALA A 501 -19.28 -7.18 -2.07
N GLU A 502 -20.04 -7.56 -1.04
CA GLU A 502 -19.70 -7.26 0.35
C GLU A 502 -18.41 -7.97 0.82
N VAL A 503 -18.22 -9.24 0.46
CA VAL A 503 -16.97 -9.97 0.72
C VAL A 503 -15.77 -9.23 0.12
N LEU A 504 -15.86 -8.86 -1.16
CA LEU A 504 -14.74 -8.25 -1.88
C LEU A 504 -14.45 -6.81 -1.44
N ASN A 505 -15.48 -6.04 -1.07
CA ASN A 505 -15.30 -4.72 -0.44
C ASN A 505 -14.62 -4.83 0.93
N ARG A 506 -15.09 -5.74 1.80
CA ARG A 506 -14.47 -5.98 3.12
C ARG A 506 -13.05 -6.50 2.99
N TYR A 507 -12.81 -7.44 2.06
CA TYR A 507 -11.48 -7.97 1.76
C TYR A 507 -10.52 -6.86 1.32
N GLY A 508 -10.94 -6.05 0.34
CA GLY A 508 -10.17 -4.91 -0.16
C GLY A 508 -9.75 -3.95 0.95
N ARG A 509 -10.66 -3.63 1.88
CA ARG A 509 -10.35 -2.82 3.07
C ARG A 509 -9.31 -3.48 3.97
N LEU A 510 -9.50 -4.74 4.33
CA LEU A 510 -8.60 -5.44 5.28
C LEU A 510 -7.20 -5.61 4.70
N VAL A 511 -7.09 -6.00 3.42
CA VAL A 511 -5.78 -6.21 2.77
C VAL A 511 -5.06 -4.89 2.49
N ASN A 512 -5.79 -3.79 2.32
CA ASN A 512 -5.20 -2.46 2.19
C ASN A 512 -4.53 -1.98 3.49
N ARG A 513 -4.83 -2.57 4.66
CA ARG A 513 -4.14 -2.19 5.92
C ARG A 513 -2.66 -2.54 5.89
N ARG A 514 -2.31 -3.69 5.28
CA ARG A 514 -0.95 -4.22 5.19
C ARG A 514 -0.86 -5.34 4.15
N LYS A 515 0.12 -5.28 3.25
CA LYS A 515 0.50 -6.39 2.36
C LYS A 515 1.08 -7.55 3.19
N TYR A 516 0.85 -8.80 2.81
CA TYR A 516 1.21 -9.97 3.63
C TYR A 516 2.71 -10.07 3.91
N GLU A 517 3.51 -9.81 2.89
CA GLU A 517 4.97 -9.82 2.90
C GLU A 517 5.56 -8.75 3.85
N THR A 518 4.77 -7.72 4.19
CA THR A 518 5.14 -6.60 5.07
C THR A 518 4.61 -6.72 6.50
N LEU A 519 3.87 -7.79 6.84
CA LEU A 519 3.28 -7.98 8.17
C LEU A 519 4.32 -8.15 9.28
N ASN A 520 5.51 -8.68 8.95
CA ASN A 520 6.60 -8.87 9.89
C ASN A 520 7.45 -7.60 10.15
N MET A 521 7.16 -6.50 9.47
CA MET A 521 7.96 -5.28 9.60
C MET A 521 7.64 -4.56 10.92
N PRO A 522 8.66 -4.12 11.68
CA PRO A 522 8.47 -3.29 12.86
C PRO A 522 8.24 -1.80 12.49
N PRO A 523 7.46 -1.05 13.30
CA PRO A 523 6.58 -1.58 14.35
C PRO A 523 5.47 -2.44 13.73
N PHE A 524 5.04 -3.46 14.49
CA PHE A 524 3.96 -4.33 14.04
C PHE A 524 2.69 -3.52 13.77
N VAL A 525 1.95 -3.88 12.71
CA VAL A 525 0.87 -3.04 12.17
C VAL A 525 -0.32 -2.87 13.11
N TYR A 526 -0.59 -3.84 13.99
CA TYR A 526 -1.69 -3.78 14.94
C TYR A 526 -1.16 -3.70 16.37
N SER A 527 -1.67 -2.77 17.16
CA SER A 527 -1.32 -2.69 18.58
C SER A 527 -1.77 -3.95 19.34
N THR A 528 -0.84 -4.55 20.08
CA THR A 528 -1.13 -5.62 21.04
C THR A 528 -1.46 -5.08 22.44
N ILE A 529 -1.38 -3.76 22.64
CA ILE A 529 -1.47 -3.10 23.95
C ILE A 529 -2.67 -2.16 24.03
N TYR A 530 -2.95 -1.42 22.95
CA TYR A 530 -3.97 -0.37 22.92
C TYR A 530 -5.21 -0.81 22.12
N HIS A 531 -6.39 -0.44 22.64
CA HIS A 531 -7.70 -0.56 21.99
C HIS A 531 -8.08 -1.96 21.48
N ASP A 532 -7.43 -3.02 21.99
CA ASP A 532 -7.59 -4.40 21.54
C ASP A 532 -7.40 -4.56 20.01
N GLU A 533 -6.61 -3.68 19.38
CA GLU A 533 -6.53 -3.54 17.91
C GLU A 533 -6.15 -4.86 17.22
N ALA A 534 -5.11 -5.54 17.68
CA ALA A 534 -4.68 -6.81 17.10
C ALA A 534 -5.76 -7.90 17.18
N THR A 535 -6.53 -7.94 18.27
CA THR A 535 -7.59 -8.94 18.44
C THR A 535 -8.82 -8.57 17.62
N ASN A 536 -9.15 -7.28 17.53
CA ASN A 536 -10.23 -6.77 16.67
C ASN A 536 -9.92 -7.02 15.19
N ALA A 537 -8.68 -6.78 14.75
CA ALA A 537 -8.25 -7.07 13.38
C ALA A 537 -8.41 -8.57 13.05
N LEU A 538 -7.99 -9.46 13.95
CA LEU A 538 -8.18 -10.91 13.78
C LEU A 538 -9.66 -11.31 13.79
N ALA A 539 -10.50 -10.67 14.60
CA ALA A 539 -11.93 -10.90 14.64
C ALA A 539 -12.62 -10.45 13.34
N GLU A 540 -12.22 -9.31 12.75
CA GLU A 540 -12.71 -8.86 11.44
C GLU A 540 -12.38 -9.86 10.33
N TRP A 541 -11.14 -10.37 10.29
CA TRP A 541 -10.74 -11.42 9.37
C TRP A 541 -11.52 -12.71 9.58
N SER A 542 -11.70 -13.14 10.83
CA SER A 542 -12.45 -14.35 11.17
C SER A 542 -13.93 -14.22 10.80
N SER A 543 -14.53 -13.05 11.01
CA SER A 543 -15.89 -12.73 10.55
C SER A 543 -16.00 -12.76 9.02
N LEU A 544 -14.99 -12.24 8.31
CA LEU A 544 -14.98 -12.26 6.85
C LEU A 544 -14.87 -13.70 6.32
N VAL A 545 -13.99 -14.53 6.90
CA VAL A 545 -13.89 -15.96 6.56
C VAL A 545 -15.23 -16.66 6.80
N ALA A 546 -15.84 -16.49 7.97
CA ALA A 546 -17.12 -17.13 8.29
C ALA A 546 -18.24 -16.70 7.33
N TYR A 547 -18.30 -15.41 6.99
CA TYR A 547 -19.28 -14.89 6.04
C TYR A 547 -19.03 -15.44 4.61
N THR A 548 -17.77 -15.48 4.18
CA THR A 548 -17.38 -16.00 2.86
C THR A 548 -17.63 -17.51 2.75
N GLN A 549 -17.35 -18.26 3.81
CA GLN A 549 -17.62 -19.69 3.91
C GLN A 549 -19.13 -19.98 3.81
N ALA A 550 -19.97 -19.17 4.48
CA ALA A 550 -21.43 -19.34 4.40
C ALA A 550 -21.95 -19.11 2.96
N VAL A 551 -21.36 -18.17 2.21
CA VAL A 551 -21.65 -18.00 0.77
C VAL A 551 -21.21 -19.24 0.00
N TYR A 552 -19.97 -19.69 0.19
CA TYR A 552 -19.42 -20.89 -0.47
C TYR A 552 -20.26 -22.15 -0.23
N ASP A 553 -20.66 -22.40 1.01
CA ASP A 553 -21.45 -23.57 1.39
C ASP A 553 -22.83 -23.55 0.74
N GLY A 554 -23.39 -22.35 0.51
CA GLY A 554 -24.65 -22.14 -0.20
C GLY A 554 -24.55 -22.27 -1.73
N LEU A 555 -23.35 -22.32 -2.31
CA LEU A 555 -23.18 -22.44 -3.76
C LEU A 555 -23.42 -23.87 -4.27
N PRO A 556 -23.93 -24.01 -5.51
CA PRO A 556 -23.90 -25.28 -6.23
C PRO A 556 -22.48 -25.83 -6.31
N GLU A 557 -22.34 -27.16 -6.23
CA GLU A 557 -21.04 -27.84 -6.27
C GLU A 557 -20.20 -27.44 -7.49
N THR A 558 -20.84 -27.25 -8.64
CA THR A 558 -20.21 -26.83 -9.90
C THR A 558 -19.57 -25.43 -9.84
N SER A 559 -20.00 -24.56 -8.93
CA SER A 559 -19.47 -23.21 -8.75
C SER A 559 -18.39 -23.12 -7.67
N ARG A 560 -18.24 -24.17 -6.84
CA ARG A 560 -17.38 -24.15 -5.66
C ARG A 560 -15.90 -24.04 -6.02
N ALA A 561 -15.41 -24.73 -7.05
CA ALA A 561 -14.01 -24.62 -7.44
C ALA A 561 -13.62 -23.19 -7.83
N ALA A 562 -14.41 -22.56 -8.72
CA ALA A 562 -14.23 -21.18 -9.14
C ALA A 562 -14.31 -20.18 -7.98
N PHE A 563 -15.29 -20.36 -7.08
CA PHE A 563 -15.42 -19.50 -5.90
C PHE A 563 -14.27 -19.70 -4.92
N TYR A 564 -13.82 -20.95 -4.74
CA TYR A 564 -12.70 -21.25 -3.87
C TYR A 564 -11.44 -20.56 -4.36
N GLU A 565 -11.04 -20.76 -5.62
CA GLU A 565 -9.81 -20.20 -6.14
C GLU A 565 -9.79 -18.66 -6.18
N MET A 566 -10.91 -18.02 -6.59
CA MET A 566 -10.96 -16.55 -6.75
C MET A 566 -11.32 -15.78 -5.46
N ILE A 567 -12.03 -16.39 -4.51
CA ILE A 567 -12.64 -15.66 -3.38
C ILE A 567 -12.32 -16.30 -2.02
N LEU A 568 -12.67 -17.57 -1.79
CA LEU A 568 -12.53 -18.16 -0.45
C LEU A 568 -11.05 -18.41 -0.08
N HIS A 569 -10.23 -18.86 -1.04
CA HIS A 569 -8.79 -19.05 -0.86
C HIS A 569 -8.10 -17.76 -0.40
N PRO A 570 -8.14 -16.63 -1.14
CA PRO A 570 -7.43 -15.42 -0.72
C PRO A 570 -7.93 -14.86 0.63
N VAL A 571 -9.22 -15.02 0.96
CA VAL A 571 -9.77 -14.63 2.27
C VAL A 571 -9.23 -15.51 3.40
N THR A 572 -9.20 -16.83 3.19
CA THR A 572 -8.74 -17.81 4.19
C THR A 572 -7.23 -17.74 4.41
N ALA A 573 -6.47 -17.65 3.32
CA ALA A 573 -5.02 -17.49 3.33
C ALA A 573 -4.63 -16.17 4.04
N GLY A 574 -5.30 -15.07 3.67
CA GLY A 574 -5.06 -13.76 4.28
C GLY A 574 -5.33 -13.72 5.79
N LYS A 575 -6.42 -14.34 6.25
CA LYS A 575 -6.70 -14.52 7.68
C LYS A 575 -5.61 -15.34 8.36
N THR A 576 -5.17 -16.43 7.74
CA THR A 576 -4.18 -17.36 8.32
C THR A 576 -2.82 -16.69 8.54
N VAL A 577 -2.33 -15.91 7.57
CA VAL A 577 -1.05 -15.19 7.72
C VAL A 577 -1.18 -14.05 8.75
N ASN A 578 -2.29 -13.33 8.78
CA ASN A 578 -2.54 -12.33 9.83
C ASN A 578 -2.59 -12.98 11.22
N GLU A 579 -3.26 -14.13 11.36
CA GLU A 579 -3.32 -14.88 12.60
C GLU A 579 -1.93 -15.32 13.07
N LEU A 580 -1.10 -15.86 12.17
CA LEU A 580 0.28 -16.24 12.47
C LEU A 580 1.04 -15.09 13.13
N TYR A 581 1.07 -13.91 12.50
CA TYR A 581 1.83 -12.77 13.02
C TYR A 581 1.19 -12.17 14.27
N ILE A 582 -0.13 -12.02 14.33
CA ILE A 582 -0.83 -11.51 15.51
C ILE A 582 -0.56 -12.41 16.73
N LYS A 583 -0.61 -13.73 16.56
CA LYS A 583 -0.34 -14.69 17.64
C LYS A 583 1.12 -14.68 18.07
N ALA A 584 2.06 -14.55 17.14
CA ALA A 584 3.47 -14.40 17.46
C ALA A 584 3.74 -13.12 18.27
N GLU A 585 3.14 -11.98 17.89
CA GLU A 585 3.32 -10.70 18.60
C GLU A 585 2.62 -10.66 19.96
N LEU A 586 1.41 -11.23 20.08
CA LEU A 586 0.77 -11.44 21.38
C LEU A 586 1.62 -12.37 22.27
N GLY A 587 2.25 -13.39 21.68
CA GLY A 587 3.17 -14.29 22.38
C GLY A 587 4.35 -13.55 22.99
N LYS A 588 4.92 -12.55 22.29
CA LYS A 588 6.00 -11.70 22.83
C LYS A 588 5.53 -10.88 24.03
N LEU A 589 4.34 -10.28 23.94
CA LEU A 589 3.72 -9.54 25.04
C LEU A 589 3.51 -10.46 26.27
N TYR A 590 2.92 -11.63 26.06
CA TYR A 590 2.62 -12.57 27.15
C TYR A 590 3.89 -13.16 27.76
N ALA A 591 4.93 -13.37 26.96
CA ALA A 591 6.24 -13.80 27.45
C ALA A 591 6.89 -12.74 28.34
N ALA A 592 6.80 -11.47 27.96
CA ALA A 592 7.28 -10.35 28.78
C ALA A 592 6.60 -10.33 30.16
N GLN A 593 5.30 -10.67 30.20
CA GLN A 593 4.49 -10.77 31.40
C GLN A 593 4.62 -12.11 32.17
N ARG A 594 5.45 -13.04 31.66
CA ARG A 594 5.67 -14.39 32.21
C ARG A 594 4.40 -15.25 32.24
N ARG A 595 3.45 -15.04 31.31
CA ARG A 595 2.21 -15.83 31.27
C ARG A 595 2.46 -17.22 30.70
N THR A 596 1.92 -18.27 31.30
CA THR A 596 2.01 -19.65 30.76
C THR A 596 1.27 -19.79 29.42
N SER A 597 0.24 -18.98 29.17
CA SER A 597 -0.49 -18.91 27.90
C SER A 597 0.36 -18.48 26.70
N THR A 598 1.56 -17.95 26.93
CA THR A 598 2.59 -17.77 25.89
C THR A 598 2.80 -19.04 25.06
N ASN A 599 2.87 -20.20 25.72
CA ASN A 599 3.12 -21.48 25.06
C ASN A 599 1.93 -21.90 24.18
N LYS A 600 0.70 -21.55 24.59
CA LYS A 600 -0.51 -21.76 23.78
C LYS A 600 -0.49 -20.90 22.52
N LEU A 601 -0.15 -19.61 22.64
CA LEU A 601 -0.03 -18.71 21.49
C LEU A 601 1.04 -19.18 20.51
N ALA A 602 2.17 -19.71 21.01
CA ALA A 602 3.20 -20.29 20.16
C ALA A 602 2.70 -21.56 19.43
N ALA A 603 1.91 -22.41 20.08
CA ALA A 603 1.29 -23.56 19.44
C ALA A 603 0.27 -23.14 18.37
N GLU A 604 -0.55 -22.14 18.64
CA GLU A 604 -1.53 -21.57 17.69
C GLU A 604 -0.84 -20.92 16.49
N ALA A 605 0.23 -20.14 16.71
CA ALA A 605 1.02 -19.55 15.64
C ALA A 605 1.65 -20.65 14.76
N ARG A 606 2.20 -21.72 15.36
CA ARG A 606 2.71 -22.87 14.61
C ARG A 606 1.61 -23.56 13.80
N ALA A 607 0.43 -23.71 14.36
CA ALA A 607 -0.71 -24.29 13.65
C ALA A 607 -1.14 -23.41 12.46
N ALA A 608 -1.16 -22.08 12.60
CA ALA A 608 -1.43 -21.15 11.51
C ALA A 608 -0.37 -21.26 10.40
N PHE A 609 0.92 -21.36 10.75
CA PHE A 609 2.00 -21.58 9.77
C PHE A 609 1.84 -22.91 9.02
N SER A 610 1.48 -23.99 9.70
CA SER A 610 1.18 -25.27 9.03
C SER A 610 -0.06 -25.19 8.15
N ARG A 611 -1.11 -24.49 8.62
CA ARG A 611 -2.38 -24.33 7.89
C ARG A 611 -2.18 -23.59 6.56
N ASP A 612 -1.28 -22.62 6.51
CA ASP A 612 -0.93 -21.91 5.28
C ASP A 612 -0.46 -22.86 4.16
N ALA A 613 0.46 -23.78 4.51
CA ALA A 613 0.92 -24.81 3.57
C ALA A 613 -0.19 -25.77 3.12
N GLU A 614 -1.15 -26.08 4.00
CA GLU A 614 -2.34 -26.88 3.64
C GLU A 614 -3.26 -26.14 2.68
N ILE A 615 -3.52 -24.85 2.90
CA ILE A 615 -4.33 -24.00 2.00
C ILE A 615 -3.69 -23.95 0.61
N THR A 616 -2.37 -23.81 0.55
CA THR A 616 -1.60 -23.89 -0.69
C THR A 616 -1.77 -25.24 -1.38
N ALA A 617 -1.70 -26.34 -0.63
CA ALA A 617 -1.92 -27.69 -1.17
C ALA A 617 -3.36 -27.90 -1.67
N GLU A 618 -4.36 -27.37 -0.95
CA GLU A 618 -5.77 -27.39 -1.35
C GLU A 618 -5.99 -26.68 -2.69
N TYR A 619 -5.42 -25.49 -2.86
CA TYR A 619 -5.47 -24.76 -4.13
C TYR A 619 -4.81 -25.55 -5.27
N ASN A 620 -3.61 -26.07 -5.02
CA ASN A 620 -2.86 -26.83 -6.02
C ASN A 620 -3.53 -28.17 -6.39
N ALA A 621 -4.43 -28.70 -5.56
CA ALA A 621 -5.18 -29.92 -5.82
C ALA A 621 -6.50 -29.72 -6.59
N LEU A 622 -6.97 -28.47 -6.75
CA LEU A 622 -8.23 -28.16 -7.42
C LEU A 622 -8.30 -28.76 -8.82
N ASN A 623 -9.48 -29.28 -9.17
CA ASN A 623 -9.80 -29.82 -10.50
C ASN A 623 -8.78 -30.83 -11.02
N GLY A 624 -8.31 -31.73 -10.15
CA GLY A 624 -7.34 -32.76 -10.51
C GLY A 624 -5.91 -32.22 -10.67
N GLY A 625 -5.61 -31.09 -10.02
CA GLY A 625 -4.28 -30.48 -10.05
C GLY A 625 -4.03 -29.55 -11.23
N GLU A 626 -5.10 -28.97 -11.82
CA GLU A 626 -4.97 -28.11 -12.99
C GLU A 626 -4.04 -26.91 -12.74
N TRP A 627 -4.05 -26.38 -11.51
CA TRP A 627 -3.28 -25.21 -11.08
C TRP A 627 -2.09 -25.56 -10.19
N SER A 628 -1.65 -26.82 -10.20
CA SER A 628 -0.54 -27.27 -9.36
C SER A 628 0.72 -26.42 -9.62
N GLY A 629 1.23 -25.77 -8.57
CA GLY A 629 2.40 -24.91 -8.61
C GLY A 629 2.09 -23.41 -8.75
N MET A 630 0.83 -23.01 -8.96
CA MET A 630 0.47 -21.59 -9.07
C MET A 630 0.52 -20.84 -7.73
N MET A 631 0.38 -21.53 -6.59
CA MET A 631 0.51 -20.93 -5.25
C MET A 631 1.88 -21.23 -4.62
N CYS A 632 2.96 -21.19 -5.40
CA CYS A 632 4.30 -21.54 -4.92
C CYS A 632 5.08 -20.37 -4.28
N GLN A 633 4.53 -19.16 -4.37
CA GLN A 633 5.25 -17.94 -4.03
C GLN A 633 5.53 -17.87 -2.53
N VAL A 634 6.79 -17.62 -2.18
CA VAL A 634 7.20 -17.41 -0.79
C VAL A 634 6.61 -16.10 -0.30
N HIS A 635 6.02 -16.07 0.89
CA HIS A 635 5.28 -14.90 1.37
C HIS A 635 5.38 -14.67 2.90
N ILE A 636 6.02 -15.59 3.64
CA ILE A 636 6.21 -15.48 5.09
C ILE A 636 7.70 -15.37 5.43
N GLY A 637 8.07 -14.32 6.17
CA GLY A 637 9.39 -14.21 6.80
C GLY A 637 10.42 -13.30 6.09
N TYR A 638 9.97 -12.41 5.22
CA TYR A 638 10.84 -11.50 4.45
C TYR A 638 11.64 -10.56 5.36
N THR A 639 12.96 -10.66 5.41
CA THR A 639 13.82 -9.68 6.14
C THR A 639 14.50 -8.65 5.23
N ARG A 640 14.34 -8.79 3.91
CA ARG A 640 14.80 -7.85 2.88
C ARG A 640 13.59 -7.37 2.06
N TRP A 641 13.83 -6.54 1.04
CA TRP A 641 12.79 -6.14 0.09
C TRP A 641 12.32 -7.32 -0.79
N TYR A 642 13.11 -8.39 -0.86
CA TYR A 642 12.87 -9.62 -1.62
C TYR A 642 12.82 -10.87 -0.73
N GLU A 643 12.41 -12.00 -1.31
CA GLU A 643 12.16 -13.29 -0.67
C GLU A 643 13.45 -14.10 -0.44
N GLN A 644 13.43 -15.11 0.44
CA GLN A 644 14.64 -15.79 0.96
C GLN A 644 14.71 -17.29 0.61
N GLY A 645 13.99 -17.70 -0.44
CA GLY A 645 13.93 -19.03 -1.04
C GLY A 645 12.93 -19.99 -0.39
N ARG A 646 12.26 -19.61 0.70
CA ARG A 646 11.22 -20.42 1.39
C ARG A 646 10.48 -19.60 2.44
N ASP A 647 9.29 -20.05 2.81
CA ASP A 647 8.59 -19.52 3.98
C ASP A 647 9.35 -19.83 5.28
N ILE A 648 9.49 -18.79 6.11
CA ILE A 648 10.18 -18.82 7.39
C ILE A 648 9.22 -18.36 8.48
N MET A 649 8.80 -19.32 9.32
CA MET A 649 7.96 -19.04 10.48
C MET A 649 8.60 -17.94 11.37
N PRO A 650 7.83 -16.95 11.85
CA PRO A 650 8.34 -15.94 12.76
C PRO A 650 8.87 -16.56 14.06
N THR A 651 9.77 -15.85 14.74
CA THR A 651 10.23 -16.23 16.07
C THR A 651 9.04 -16.29 17.03
N LEU A 652 8.91 -17.44 17.70
CA LEU A 652 7.88 -17.67 18.71
C LEU A 652 8.51 -17.62 20.11
N SER A 653 7.80 -17.00 21.04
CA SER A 653 8.21 -16.96 22.45
C SER A 653 7.69 -18.18 23.21
N TYR A 654 8.45 -18.65 24.20
CA TYR A 654 8.07 -19.72 25.11
C TYR A 654 8.47 -19.34 26.53
N VAL A 655 7.74 -19.86 27.51
CA VAL A 655 8.08 -19.77 28.93
C VAL A 655 8.20 -21.18 29.54
N SER A 656 8.99 -21.30 30.60
CA SER A 656 9.09 -22.52 31.40
C SER A 656 7.80 -22.76 32.20
N ASP A 657 7.42 -24.02 32.41
CA ASP A 657 6.32 -24.40 33.32
C ASP A 657 6.74 -24.35 34.81
N GLY A 658 8.03 -24.15 35.08
CA GLY A 658 8.58 -24.07 36.45
C GLY A 658 8.22 -22.77 37.17
N ASP A 659 8.37 -22.79 38.50
CA ASP A 659 8.09 -21.64 39.36
C ASP A 659 8.92 -20.41 38.96
N VAL A 660 8.26 -19.24 38.93
CA VAL A 660 8.92 -17.95 38.77
C VAL A 660 9.34 -17.45 40.15
N ALA A 661 10.60 -17.75 40.52
CA ALA A 661 11.15 -17.44 41.83
C ALA A 661 10.94 -15.95 42.18
N GLY A 662 10.31 -15.68 43.32
CA GLY A 662 10.04 -14.32 43.82
C GLY A 662 8.70 -13.70 43.39
N LEU A 663 8.06 -14.17 42.31
CA LEU A 663 6.83 -13.55 41.76
C LEU A 663 5.53 -14.33 42.03
N GLY A 664 5.64 -15.61 42.40
CA GLY A 664 4.49 -16.47 42.67
C GLY A 664 3.73 -16.89 41.40
N ILE A 665 2.69 -17.71 41.59
CA ILE A 665 1.90 -18.29 40.49
C ILE A 665 0.90 -17.33 39.85
N MET A 666 0.40 -16.34 40.61
CA MET A 666 -0.58 -15.36 40.12
C MET A 666 0.14 -14.20 39.44
N GLY A 667 -0.30 -13.85 38.23
CA GLY A 667 0.06 -12.63 37.53
C GLY A 667 -1.18 -11.79 37.21
N VAL A 668 -0.98 -10.48 37.11
CA VAL A 668 -2.02 -9.51 36.74
C VAL A 668 -1.43 -8.56 35.70
N ALA A 669 -2.23 -8.18 34.70
CA ALA A 669 -1.87 -7.13 33.75
C ALA A 669 -3.09 -6.24 33.47
N ALA A 670 -2.84 -4.96 33.24
CA ALA A 670 -3.87 -4.02 32.81
C ALA A 670 -3.79 -3.74 31.31
N GLN A 671 -4.94 -3.40 30.71
CA GLN A 671 -4.99 -2.87 29.36
C GLN A 671 -4.17 -1.57 29.25
N GLY A 672 -3.39 -1.43 28.17
CA GLY A 672 -2.59 -0.22 27.90
C GLY A 672 -1.13 -0.29 28.34
N GLU A 673 -0.70 -1.35 29.00
CA GLU A 673 0.68 -1.52 29.43
C GLU A 673 1.24 -2.92 29.16
N VAL A 674 2.56 -3.02 28.95
CA VAL A 674 3.26 -4.31 29.04
C VAL A 674 3.29 -4.77 30.49
N GLY A 675 3.45 -3.83 31.43
CA GLY A 675 3.56 -4.04 32.87
C GLY A 675 4.98 -4.48 33.30
N ASP A 676 5.36 -4.13 34.52
CA ASP A 676 6.50 -4.77 35.20
C ASP A 676 5.98 -6.01 35.95
N PRO A 677 6.46 -7.23 35.63
CA PRO A 677 6.02 -8.45 36.30
C PRO A 677 6.20 -8.43 37.83
N GLU A 678 7.11 -7.62 38.34
CA GLU A 678 7.39 -7.46 39.76
C GLU A 678 6.50 -6.42 40.44
N SER A 679 5.79 -5.58 39.67
CA SER A 679 4.96 -4.53 40.24
C SER A 679 3.74 -5.09 40.94
N THR A 680 3.50 -4.58 42.15
CA THR A 680 2.26 -4.81 42.91
C THR A 680 1.24 -3.70 42.69
N GLU A 681 1.58 -2.68 41.89
CA GLU A 681 0.70 -1.58 41.49
C GLU A 681 0.70 -1.41 39.96
N LEU A 682 -0.48 -1.38 39.35
CA LEU A 682 -0.70 -1.25 37.91
C LEU A 682 -1.55 -0.02 37.62
N SER A 683 -1.40 0.59 36.44
CA SER A 683 -2.26 1.72 36.03
C SER A 683 -3.02 1.35 34.76
N LEU A 684 -4.35 1.43 34.83
CA LEU A 684 -5.20 1.29 33.66
C LEU A 684 -5.25 2.59 32.84
N LEU A 685 -5.58 2.43 31.56
CA LEU A 685 -6.07 3.55 30.75
C LEU A 685 -7.33 4.16 31.39
N PRO A 686 -7.50 5.49 31.32
CA PRO A 686 -8.65 6.14 31.94
C PRO A 686 -9.97 5.72 31.30
N MET A 687 -11.05 5.86 32.06
CA MET A 687 -12.43 5.76 31.55
C MET A 687 -13.21 7.03 31.77
N ASP A 688 -14.18 7.23 30.90
CA ASP A 688 -15.17 8.30 30.96
C ASP A 688 -16.51 7.78 30.41
N PRO A 689 -17.64 8.46 30.68
CA PRO A 689 -18.96 8.00 30.22
C PRO A 689 -19.17 8.06 28.71
N TYR A 690 -18.19 8.57 27.94
CA TYR A 690 -18.29 8.82 26.50
C TYR A 690 -17.33 7.96 25.68
N MET A 691 -16.73 6.95 26.30
CA MET A 691 -15.90 5.96 25.60
C MET A 691 -16.63 5.40 24.36
N PRO A 692 -15.90 5.17 23.25
CA PRO A 692 -16.48 4.62 22.03
C PRO A 692 -17.29 3.33 22.29
N PRO A 693 -18.46 3.17 21.65
CA PRO A 693 -19.24 1.94 21.75
C PRO A 693 -18.40 0.71 21.40
N GLY A 694 -18.37 -0.26 22.31
CA GLY A 694 -17.59 -1.50 22.15
C GLY A 694 -16.20 -1.45 22.77
N GLU A 695 -15.65 -0.27 23.07
CA GLU A 695 -14.40 -0.17 23.83
C GLU A 695 -14.65 -0.49 25.31
N ARG A 696 -13.71 -1.19 25.94
CA ARG A 696 -13.79 -1.65 27.33
C ARG A 696 -12.44 -1.45 28.01
N ARG A 697 -12.46 -1.33 29.34
CA ARG A 697 -11.28 -1.55 30.19
C ARG A 697 -11.36 -2.91 30.86
N TRP A 698 -10.22 -3.52 31.01
CA TRP A 698 -10.11 -4.84 31.60
C TRP A 698 -8.76 -5.01 32.28
N ILE A 699 -8.73 -5.95 33.22
CA ILE A 699 -7.51 -6.55 33.75
C ILE A 699 -7.51 -8.03 33.39
N ASP A 700 -6.35 -8.57 33.06
CA ASP A 700 -6.17 -10.01 32.93
C ASP A 700 -5.55 -10.54 34.22
N VAL A 701 -6.13 -11.61 34.79
CA VAL A 701 -5.53 -12.42 35.85
C VAL A 701 -5.08 -13.73 35.21
N PHE A 702 -3.84 -14.14 35.43
CA PHE A 702 -3.26 -15.28 34.72
C PHE A 702 -2.26 -16.09 35.55
N THR A 703 -1.95 -17.30 35.10
CA THR A 703 -0.94 -18.17 35.69
C THR A 703 0.45 -17.91 35.12
N ARG A 704 1.46 -17.86 36.01
CA ARG A 704 2.89 -17.71 35.67
C ARG A 704 3.72 -18.99 35.78
N ALA A 705 3.20 -19.99 36.50
CA ALA A 705 3.84 -21.27 36.73
C ALA A 705 2.79 -22.39 36.73
N ASN A 706 3.24 -23.65 36.67
CA ASN A 706 2.35 -24.79 36.77
C ASN A 706 1.64 -24.84 38.14
N GLY A 707 0.37 -25.23 38.14
CA GLY A 707 -0.47 -25.30 39.34
C GLY A 707 -1.82 -24.63 39.15
N THR A 708 -2.51 -24.44 40.27
CA THR A 708 -3.85 -23.88 40.32
C THR A 708 -3.94 -22.86 41.44
N PHE A 709 -4.64 -21.75 41.23
CA PHE A 709 -4.96 -20.80 42.28
C PHE A 709 -6.37 -20.21 42.14
N ALA A 710 -7.00 -19.92 43.27
CA ALA A 710 -8.22 -19.13 43.34
C ALA A 710 -7.90 -17.64 43.50
N TYR A 711 -8.70 -16.78 42.87
CA TYR A 711 -8.54 -15.33 42.94
C TYR A 711 -9.86 -14.60 43.19
N SER A 712 -9.73 -13.35 43.63
CA SER A 712 -10.82 -12.37 43.70
C SER A 712 -10.35 -10.98 43.27
N VAL A 713 -11.25 -10.21 42.67
CA VAL A 713 -11.07 -8.81 42.28
C VAL A 713 -12.12 -7.98 43.00
N HIS A 714 -11.69 -6.97 43.74
CA HIS A 714 -12.57 -6.10 44.50
C HIS A 714 -12.34 -4.63 44.17
N ALA A 715 -13.38 -3.92 43.73
CA ALA A 715 -13.33 -2.47 43.57
C ALA A 715 -13.65 -1.78 44.91
N ASN A 716 -12.92 -0.72 45.25
CA ASN A 716 -13.19 0.06 46.46
C ASN A 716 -14.43 0.98 46.37
N ALA A 717 -15.19 0.92 45.27
CA ALA A 717 -16.36 1.74 45.02
C ALA A 717 -17.56 0.89 44.59
N SER A 718 -18.72 1.11 45.23
CA SER A 718 -19.94 0.31 45.02
C SER A 718 -20.60 0.51 43.64
N TRP A 719 -20.21 1.55 42.91
CA TRP A 719 -20.70 1.90 41.58
C TRP A 719 -19.74 1.43 40.47
N VAL A 720 -18.70 0.67 40.81
CA VAL A 720 -17.83 -0.04 39.87
C VAL A 720 -18.06 -1.53 40.03
N SER A 721 -18.37 -2.21 38.93
CA SER A 721 -18.52 -3.66 38.88
C SER A 721 -17.46 -4.27 37.97
N VAL A 722 -17.09 -5.51 38.26
CA VAL A 722 -16.06 -6.25 37.53
C VAL A 722 -16.61 -7.61 37.15
N SER A 723 -16.55 -7.97 35.86
CA SER A 723 -16.90 -9.31 35.39
C SER A 723 -15.84 -10.31 35.85
N GLU A 724 -16.21 -11.58 36.00
CA GLU A 724 -15.27 -12.62 36.46
C GLU A 724 -14.50 -12.22 37.74
N SER A 725 -15.16 -11.52 38.67
CA SER A 725 -14.53 -10.96 39.87
C SER A 725 -14.02 -12.02 40.86
N THR A 726 -14.29 -13.30 40.63
CA THR A 726 -13.73 -14.43 41.37
C THR A 726 -13.59 -15.62 40.42
N GLY A 727 -12.55 -16.42 40.59
CA GLY A 727 -12.37 -17.61 39.77
C GLY A 727 -11.27 -18.53 40.28
N VAL A 728 -11.07 -19.65 39.58
CA VAL A 728 -9.97 -20.59 39.81
C VAL A 728 -9.26 -20.78 38.47
N LEU A 729 -7.97 -20.44 38.43
CA LEU A 729 -7.13 -20.56 37.24
C LEU A 729 -6.16 -21.72 37.38
N SER A 730 -5.93 -22.43 36.29
CA SER A 730 -4.95 -23.52 36.22
C SER A 730 -4.12 -23.41 34.95
N ALA A 731 -2.80 -23.59 35.06
CA ALA A 731 -1.89 -23.47 33.93
C ALA A 731 -2.22 -24.46 32.80
N SER A 732 -2.78 -25.62 33.13
CA SER A 732 -3.12 -26.69 32.16
C SER A 732 -4.53 -26.56 31.57
N ASN A 733 -5.42 -25.79 32.21
CA ASN A 733 -6.80 -25.63 31.78
C ASN A 733 -7.37 -24.33 32.34
N HIS A 734 -7.67 -23.36 31.47
CA HIS A 734 -8.11 -22.01 31.83
C HIS A 734 -7.02 -21.25 32.64
N SER A 735 -5.94 -20.88 31.95
CA SER A 735 -4.76 -20.21 32.53
C SER A 735 -4.90 -18.71 32.72
N ASP A 736 -5.87 -18.08 32.04
CA ASP A 736 -6.07 -16.63 31.99
C ASP A 736 -7.57 -16.35 32.09
N ALA A 737 -7.94 -15.33 32.86
CA ALA A 737 -9.28 -14.77 32.90
C ALA A 737 -9.21 -13.26 32.67
N ARG A 738 -10.16 -12.75 31.89
CA ARG A 738 -10.28 -11.31 31.60
C ARG A 738 -11.44 -10.73 32.39
N ALA A 739 -11.10 -9.89 33.36
CA ALA A 739 -12.06 -9.18 34.19
C ALA A 739 -12.36 -7.80 33.60
N VAL A 740 -13.53 -7.65 32.96
CA VAL A 740 -14.00 -6.41 32.34
C VAL A 740 -14.60 -5.49 33.40
N ILE A 741 -14.26 -4.21 33.33
CA ILE A 741 -14.69 -3.20 34.30
C ILE A 741 -15.86 -2.40 33.73
N GLU A 742 -16.91 -2.26 34.53
CA GLU A 742 -18.10 -1.45 34.24
C GLU A 742 -18.32 -0.41 35.33
N VAL A 743 -18.82 0.77 34.94
CA VAL A 743 -19.04 1.91 35.83
C VAL A 743 -20.50 2.37 35.70
N ASP A 744 -21.21 2.45 36.82
CA ASP A 744 -22.49 3.16 36.90
C ASP A 744 -22.21 4.67 37.00
N TRP A 745 -22.13 5.31 35.84
CA TRP A 745 -21.83 6.74 35.72
C TRP A 745 -22.87 7.66 36.39
N LYS A 746 -24.09 7.18 36.67
CA LYS A 746 -25.10 7.96 37.42
C LYS A 746 -24.79 8.00 38.91
N ALA A 747 -24.16 6.94 39.43
CA ALA A 747 -23.77 6.83 40.84
C ALA A 747 -22.32 7.29 41.09
N ALA A 748 -21.47 7.31 40.05
CA ALA A 748 -20.09 7.80 40.12
C ALA A 748 -20.02 9.30 40.44
N PRO A 749 -19.09 9.76 41.31
CA PRO A 749 -18.86 11.18 41.56
C PRO A 749 -18.52 11.95 40.28
N THR A 750 -18.95 13.21 40.19
CA THR A 750 -18.53 14.12 39.13
C THR A 750 -17.07 14.56 39.32
N GLY A 751 -16.34 14.79 38.22
CA GLY A 751 -14.94 15.20 38.22
C GLY A 751 -13.97 14.04 38.02
N HIS A 752 -12.80 14.15 38.63
CA HIS A 752 -11.76 13.11 38.56
C HIS A 752 -11.83 12.20 39.79
N SER A 753 -11.63 10.90 39.58
CA SER A 753 -11.53 9.91 40.65
C SER A 753 -10.49 8.87 40.26
N ILE A 754 -9.83 8.26 41.25
CA ILE A 754 -8.99 7.08 41.02
C ILE A 754 -9.60 5.94 41.83
N ILE A 755 -9.98 4.88 41.13
CA ILE A 755 -10.55 3.68 41.74
C ILE A 755 -9.46 2.65 41.90
N SER A 756 -9.43 2.03 43.08
CA SER A 756 -8.50 0.95 43.38
C SER A 756 -9.23 -0.37 43.19
N LEU A 757 -8.72 -1.19 42.28
CA LEU A 757 -9.11 -2.58 42.11
C LEU A 757 -8.07 -3.45 42.81
N THR A 758 -8.46 -4.15 43.87
CA THR A 758 -7.58 -5.05 44.61
C THR A 758 -7.77 -6.47 44.10
N ILE A 759 -6.71 -7.08 43.58
CA ILE A 759 -6.67 -8.45 43.06
C ILE A 759 -5.91 -9.32 44.06
N ARG A 760 -6.58 -10.34 44.59
CA ARG A 760 -6.02 -11.23 45.63
C ARG A 760 -6.06 -12.67 45.20
N LYS A 761 -4.98 -13.40 45.50
CA LYS A 761 -5.01 -14.86 45.58
C LYS A 761 -5.71 -15.27 46.88
N THR A 762 -6.73 -16.12 46.82
CA THR A 762 -7.61 -16.43 47.97
C THR A 762 -7.33 -17.78 48.64
N ASP A 763 -6.35 -18.54 48.16
CA ASP A 763 -6.06 -19.92 48.59
C ASP A 763 -4.61 -20.15 49.09
N GLY A 764 -3.98 -19.15 49.70
CA GLY A 764 -2.62 -19.27 50.27
C GLY A 764 -2.02 -17.92 50.64
N ASN A 765 -0.68 -17.79 50.62
CA ASN A 765 0.03 -16.53 50.91
C ASN A 765 -0.58 -15.34 50.13
N ASP A 766 -0.70 -14.19 50.82
CA ASP A 766 -1.33 -12.94 50.39
C ASP A 766 -0.55 -12.24 49.25
N THR A 767 -0.54 -12.82 48.05
CA THR A 767 -0.18 -12.07 46.85
C THR A 767 -1.34 -11.15 46.51
N GLU A 768 -1.10 -9.85 46.62
CA GLU A 768 -2.05 -8.78 46.32
C GLU A 768 -1.44 -7.85 45.26
N VAL A 769 -2.24 -7.53 44.24
CA VAL A 769 -1.92 -6.50 43.24
C VAL A 769 -3.03 -5.47 43.26
N THR A 770 -2.67 -4.20 43.20
CA THR A 770 -3.61 -3.09 43.08
C THR A 770 -3.56 -2.53 41.66
N ALA A 771 -4.69 -2.48 40.97
CA ALA A 771 -4.81 -1.77 39.70
C ALA A 771 -5.55 -0.45 39.92
N LEU A 772 -4.90 0.66 39.58
CA LEU A 772 -5.44 2.01 39.67
C LEU A 772 -6.17 2.33 38.37
N LEU A 773 -7.45 2.65 38.47
CA LEU A 773 -8.30 3.05 37.36
C LEU A 773 -8.62 4.53 37.46
N PRO A 774 -7.98 5.39 36.66
CA PRO A 774 -8.37 6.78 36.56
C PRO A 774 -9.74 6.87 35.89
N LEU A 775 -10.65 7.63 36.51
CA LEU A 775 -11.99 7.91 35.99
C LEU A 775 -12.19 9.41 35.84
N ARG A 776 -12.89 9.77 34.78
CA ARG A 776 -13.30 11.13 34.51
C ARG A 776 -14.79 11.17 34.20
N ASN A 777 -15.56 11.76 35.10
CA ASN A 777 -17.00 11.95 34.94
C ASN A 777 -17.29 13.45 34.81
N PRO A 778 -17.10 14.06 33.63
CA PRO A 778 -17.23 15.50 33.49
C PRO A 778 -18.69 15.93 33.67
N SER A 779 -18.90 17.10 34.28
CA SER A 779 -20.23 17.70 34.35
C SER A 779 -20.57 18.32 33.01
N VAL A 780 -21.76 18.02 32.49
CA VAL A 780 -22.16 18.49 31.16
C VAL A 780 -23.52 19.20 31.21
N PRO A 781 -23.64 20.40 30.61
CA PRO A 781 -24.93 21.08 30.44
C PRO A 781 -25.91 20.26 29.59
N GLU A 782 -27.19 20.22 29.99
CA GLU A 782 -28.21 19.43 29.30
C GLU A 782 -28.39 19.88 27.83
N GLY A 783 -28.28 18.95 26.88
CA GLY A 783 -28.46 19.20 25.44
C GLY A 783 -27.21 19.60 24.66
N SER A 784 -26.07 19.89 25.30
CA SER A 784 -24.85 20.36 24.62
C SER A 784 -24.06 19.31 23.84
N LEU A 785 -24.38 18.02 24.00
CA LEU A 785 -23.62 16.90 23.40
C LEU A 785 -24.24 16.30 22.13
N LYS A 786 -25.52 16.61 21.85
CA LYS A 786 -26.27 15.89 20.83
C LYS A 786 -25.73 16.20 19.43
N GLY A 787 -25.36 15.15 18.69
CA GLY A 787 -24.90 15.26 17.29
C GLY A 787 -23.44 15.68 17.13
N ARG A 788 -22.64 15.62 18.21
CA ARG A 788 -21.22 16.00 18.23
C ARG A 788 -20.33 14.79 18.52
N PHE A 789 -19.09 14.85 18.05
CA PHE A 789 -18.05 13.93 18.51
C PHE A 789 -17.58 14.33 19.91
N LEU A 790 -17.39 13.36 20.79
CA LEU A 790 -17.07 13.62 22.19
C LEU A 790 -15.63 13.19 22.46
N GLU A 791 -14.88 14.03 23.17
CA GLU A 791 -13.55 13.66 23.66
C GLU A 791 -13.66 12.49 24.63
N SER A 792 -12.88 11.45 24.38
CA SER A 792 -12.66 10.37 25.34
C SER A 792 -11.16 10.09 25.43
N ASN A 793 -10.65 9.90 26.64
CA ASN A 793 -9.21 9.68 26.88
C ASN A 793 -8.30 10.74 26.19
N GLY A 794 -8.69 12.01 26.19
CA GLY A 794 -7.91 13.10 25.59
C GLY A 794 -7.89 13.12 24.06
N ILE A 795 -8.73 12.31 23.40
CA ILE A 795 -8.75 12.16 21.94
C ILE A 795 -10.18 12.32 21.41
N VAL A 796 -10.30 12.96 20.25
CA VAL A 796 -11.49 12.92 19.40
C VAL A 796 -11.08 12.23 18.10
N SER A 797 -11.74 11.12 17.75
CA SER A 797 -11.50 10.39 16.50
C SER A 797 -12.75 10.42 15.64
N MET A 798 -12.60 10.76 14.35
CA MET A 798 -13.68 11.06 13.43
C MET A 798 -13.42 10.37 12.08
N GLU A 799 -14.34 9.52 11.63
CA GLU A 799 -14.33 9.06 10.24
C GLU A 799 -14.66 10.24 9.32
N ALA A 800 -13.92 10.39 8.21
CA ALA A 800 -14.05 11.54 7.31
C ALA A 800 -15.48 11.71 6.75
N ALA A 801 -16.21 10.61 6.54
CA ALA A 801 -17.58 10.66 6.04
C ALA A 801 -18.62 11.17 7.04
N HIS A 802 -18.27 11.27 8.32
CA HIS A 802 -19.20 11.68 9.37
C HIS A 802 -19.15 13.19 9.68
N PHE A 803 -19.00 14.03 8.64
CA PHE A 803 -19.10 15.48 8.79
C PHE A 803 -20.53 15.89 9.21
N THR A 804 -20.63 16.99 9.96
CA THR A 804 -21.90 17.56 10.43
C THR A 804 -22.53 18.50 9.42
N HIS A 805 -21.68 19.20 8.65
CA HIS A 805 -22.10 20.09 7.57
C HIS A 805 -21.11 19.98 6.40
N ALA A 806 -21.64 20.07 5.17
CA ALA A 806 -20.85 20.16 3.96
C ALA A 806 -21.35 21.33 3.10
N GLU A 807 -20.43 22.21 2.74
CA GLU A 807 -20.68 23.33 1.83
C GLU A 807 -20.32 22.93 0.40
N THR A 808 -21.21 23.24 -0.55
CA THR A 808 -20.89 23.22 -1.99
C THR A 808 -20.61 24.65 -2.43
N LYS A 809 -19.49 24.87 -3.11
CA LYS A 809 -19.07 26.20 -3.55
C LYS A 809 -18.47 26.17 -4.94
N ASN A 810 -18.86 27.13 -5.78
CA ASN A 810 -18.39 27.25 -7.17
C ASN A 810 -18.52 25.95 -8.00
N GLY A 811 -19.59 25.18 -7.76
CA GLY A 811 -19.82 23.90 -8.45
C GLY A 811 -18.93 22.75 -7.96
N VAL A 812 -18.18 22.94 -6.88
CA VAL A 812 -17.35 21.92 -6.24
C VAL A 812 -17.98 21.47 -4.93
N SER A 813 -18.05 20.16 -4.72
CA SER A 813 -18.56 19.52 -3.51
C SER A 813 -17.62 18.42 -3.04
N TYR A 814 -17.69 18.05 -1.77
CA TYR A 814 -17.06 16.81 -1.29
C TYR A 814 -18.01 15.63 -1.47
N VAL A 815 -17.48 14.49 -1.91
CA VAL A 815 -18.23 13.23 -2.06
C VAL A 815 -17.54 12.10 -1.31
N GLU A 816 -18.33 11.18 -0.76
CA GLU A 816 -17.85 9.96 -0.13
C GLU A 816 -17.46 8.91 -1.18
N ILE A 817 -16.34 8.24 -0.93
CA ILE A 817 -15.89 7.03 -1.62
C ILE A 817 -16.03 5.85 -0.65
N PRO A 818 -17.12 5.07 -0.74
CA PRO A 818 -17.38 3.97 0.18
C PRO A 818 -16.25 2.93 0.18
N TYR A 819 -15.92 2.38 1.35
CA TYR A 819 -14.88 1.36 1.54
C TYR A 819 -13.46 1.77 1.15
N TYR A 820 -13.20 3.02 0.78
CA TYR A 820 -11.85 3.49 0.45
C TYR A 820 -10.99 3.65 1.70
N GLY A 821 -9.70 3.30 1.60
CA GLY A 821 -8.75 3.42 2.71
C GLY A 821 -8.77 2.22 3.66
N LYS A 822 -8.52 2.46 4.95
CA LYS A 822 -8.25 1.42 5.97
C LYS A 822 -9.45 1.10 6.88
N THR A 823 -10.41 2.02 6.96
CA THR A 823 -11.56 2.01 7.88
C THR A 823 -12.87 2.16 7.10
N LEU A 824 -13.72 3.13 7.41
CA LEU A 824 -15.07 3.23 6.85
C LEU A 824 -15.08 3.60 5.35
N SER A 825 -14.51 4.75 5.01
CA SER A 825 -14.55 5.34 3.66
C SER A 825 -13.58 6.52 3.53
N GLY A 826 -13.42 7.03 2.31
CA GLY A 826 -12.67 8.25 2.00
C GLY A 826 -13.58 9.39 1.56
N ILE A 827 -13.09 10.62 1.60
CA ILE A 827 -13.78 11.81 1.08
C ILE A 827 -12.87 12.51 0.08
N THR A 828 -13.42 12.91 -1.06
CA THR A 828 -12.67 13.59 -2.13
C THR A 828 -13.45 14.80 -2.65
N PRO A 829 -12.80 15.90 -3.05
CA PRO A 829 -13.48 16.96 -3.78
C PRO A 829 -13.92 16.47 -5.17
N TRP A 830 -15.01 17.03 -5.69
CA TRP A 830 -15.62 16.62 -6.94
C TRP A 830 -16.08 17.81 -7.78
N PRO A 831 -15.84 17.84 -9.11
CA PRO A 831 -15.12 16.82 -9.92
C PRO A 831 -13.61 16.69 -9.59
N VAL A 832 -12.97 15.58 -9.94
CA VAL A 832 -11.54 15.32 -9.61
C VAL A 832 -10.54 16.18 -10.39
N THR A 833 -10.99 16.84 -11.46
CA THR A 833 -10.14 17.68 -12.34
C THR A 833 -10.14 19.16 -11.96
N ILE A 834 -10.80 19.53 -10.86
CA ILE A 834 -10.89 20.92 -10.41
C ILE A 834 -9.51 21.60 -10.27
N PRO A 835 -9.38 22.89 -10.60
CA PRO A 835 -8.16 23.65 -10.33
C PRO A 835 -7.95 23.85 -8.83
N SER A 836 -6.73 24.23 -8.43
CA SER A 836 -6.46 24.63 -7.04
C SER A 836 -7.38 25.78 -6.63
N LEU A 837 -8.00 25.67 -5.45
CA LEU A 837 -8.96 26.64 -4.93
C LEU A 837 -8.32 27.48 -3.82
N SER A 838 -8.72 28.74 -3.73
CA SER A 838 -8.41 29.61 -2.58
C SER A 838 -9.39 29.37 -1.43
N GLN A 839 -9.06 29.82 -0.22
CA GLN A 839 -9.96 29.73 0.94
C GLN A 839 -11.34 30.39 0.71
N GLU A 840 -11.39 31.42 -0.13
CA GLU A 840 -12.64 32.11 -0.50
C GLU A 840 -13.51 31.30 -1.46
N THR A 841 -12.90 30.41 -2.25
CA THR A 841 -13.57 29.71 -3.36
C THR A 841 -13.76 28.21 -3.10
N ALA A 842 -13.04 27.65 -2.12
CA ALA A 842 -13.08 26.23 -1.77
C ALA A 842 -14.39 25.84 -1.03
N PRO A 843 -14.93 24.63 -1.29
CA PRO A 843 -15.95 24.02 -0.42
C PRO A 843 -15.36 23.66 0.94
N ARG A 844 -16.23 23.34 1.91
CA ARG A 844 -15.83 23.07 3.30
C ARG A 844 -16.57 21.88 3.88
N LEU A 845 -15.89 21.11 4.72
CA LEU A 845 -16.50 20.15 5.63
C LEU A 845 -16.35 20.68 7.05
N ALA A 846 -17.41 20.59 7.84
CA ALA A 846 -17.40 20.95 9.26
C ALA A 846 -17.73 19.74 10.13
N TYR A 847 -16.99 19.59 11.23
CA TYR A 847 -17.16 18.53 12.20
C TYR A 847 -17.37 19.18 13.57
N ASP A 848 -18.57 19.03 14.13
CA ASP A 848 -18.82 19.50 15.49
C ASP A 848 -18.30 18.47 16.49
N PHE A 849 -17.39 18.91 17.36
CA PHE A 849 -16.90 18.10 18.47
C PHE A 849 -16.97 18.86 19.79
N TYR A 850 -16.83 18.13 20.89
CA TYR A 850 -16.86 18.67 22.24
C TYR A 850 -15.68 18.10 23.04
N THR A 851 -14.83 18.98 23.56
CA THR A 851 -13.75 18.64 24.49
C THR A 851 -14.19 18.93 25.92
N PHE A 852 -13.93 17.99 26.82
CA PHE A 852 -14.10 18.16 28.25
C PHE A 852 -12.85 18.78 28.89
N SER A 853 -11.70 18.68 28.23
CA SER A 853 -10.42 19.17 28.71
C SER A 853 -10.15 20.58 28.23
N ASP A 854 -9.68 21.43 29.14
CA ASP A 854 -9.06 22.70 28.80
C ASP A 854 -7.62 22.42 28.34
N HIS A 855 -7.34 22.60 27.06
CA HIS A 855 -6.01 22.45 26.48
C HIS A 855 -5.60 23.71 25.73
N ASP A 856 -4.40 24.21 26.01
CA ASP A 856 -3.85 25.38 25.31
C ASP A 856 -3.42 25.05 23.87
N ASN A 857 -3.19 23.77 23.55
CA ASN A 857 -2.75 23.28 22.24
C ASN A 857 -3.37 21.91 21.91
N ALA A 858 -3.79 21.71 20.66
CA ALA A 858 -4.27 20.43 20.13
C ALA A 858 -3.51 20.04 18.85
N SER A 859 -3.31 18.73 18.65
CA SER A 859 -2.74 18.19 17.40
C SER A 859 -3.85 17.60 16.55
N VAL A 860 -3.98 18.08 15.32
CA VAL A 860 -4.88 17.52 14.31
C VAL A 860 -4.07 16.60 13.42
N ARG A 861 -4.55 15.37 13.22
CA ARG A 861 -3.95 14.41 12.29
C ARG A 861 -5.00 13.98 11.27
N VAL A 862 -4.70 14.20 9.99
CA VAL A 862 -5.53 13.73 8.88
C VAL A 862 -4.88 12.49 8.26
N TYR A 863 -5.68 11.46 8.05
CA TYR A 863 -5.27 10.25 7.34
C TYR A 863 -5.75 10.35 5.90
N LEU A 864 -4.82 10.41 4.96
CA LEU A 864 -5.09 10.54 3.54
C LEU A 864 -4.80 9.22 2.83
N GLY A 865 -5.57 8.91 1.79
CA GLY A 865 -5.23 7.80 0.89
C GLY A 865 -3.84 8.00 0.30
N GLY A 866 -3.13 6.90 0.04
CA GLY A 866 -1.85 6.95 -0.69
C GLY A 866 -2.05 7.69 -2.02
N SER A 867 -1.31 8.78 -2.21
CA SER A 867 -1.32 9.60 -3.43
C SER A 867 -0.01 10.35 -3.56
N ARG A 868 0.27 10.85 -4.77
CA ARG A 868 1.44 11.68 -5.10
C ARG A 868 0.99 13.07 -5.49
N ASN A 869 1.93 14.00 -5.59
CA ASN A 869 1.72 15.25 -6.33
C ASN A 869 1.69 14.95 -7.85
N PHE A 870 0.64 14.25 -8.30
CA PHE A 870 0.45 13.83 -9.70
C PHE A 870 0.39 15.01 -10.68
N ASP A 871 0.10 16.21 -10.17
CA ASP A 871 0.31 17.46 -10.86
C ASP A 871 1.25 18.35 -10.04
N GLY A 872 2.55 18.30 -10.37
CA GLY A 872 3.57 19.15 -9.72
C GLY A 872 3.34 20.67 -9.84
N THR A 873 2.44 21.15 -10.70
CA THR A 873 2.04 22.57 -10.72
C THR A 873 0.94 22.89 -9.71
N ARG A 874 0.26 21.86 -9.20
CA ARG A 874 -0.86 21.91 -8.24
C ARG A 874 -0.65 20.84 -7.16
N PRO A 875 0.36 20.99 -6.27
CA PRO A 875 0.63 20.02 -5.22
C PRO A 875 -0.60 19.78 -4.34
N LEU A 876 -0.73 18.57 -3.81
CA LEU A 876 -1.82 18.21 -2.91
C LEU A 876 -1.72 19.06 -1.64
N LYS A 877 -2.76 19.85 -1.40
CA LYS A 877 -2.87 20.73 -0.25
C LYS A 877 -4.30 20.71 0.28
N TYR A 878 -4.42 20.83 1.59
CA TYR A 878 -5.69 21.14 2.23
C TYR A 878 -5.46 22.20 3.32
N ALA A 879 -6.55 22.78 3.79
CA ALA A 879 -6.51 23.73 4.89
C ALA A 879 -7.59 23.38 5.92
N PHE A 880 -7.29 23.66 7.18
CA PHE A 880 -8.23 23.47 8.28
C PHE A 880 -8.11 24.61 9.29
N ALA A 881 -9.17 24.80 10.07
CA ALA A 881 -9.19 25.67 11.24
C ALA A 881 -10.09 25.03 12.30
N VAL A 882 -9.86 25.36 13.56
CA VAL A 882 -10.74 25.01 14.67
C VAL A 882 -11.45 26.30 15.11
N ASP A 883 -12.77 26.29 15.12
CA ASP A 883 -13.62 27.45 15.39
C ASP A 883 -13.23 28.68 14.55
N ASP A 884 -13.04 29.84 15.19
CA ASP A 884 -12.59 31.10 14.57
C ASP A 884 -11.05 31.25 14.60
N GLY A 885 -10.31 30.14 14.81
CA GLY A 885 -8.85 30.11 14.86
C GLY A 885 -8.19 30.38 13.51
N GLU A 886 -6.85 30.47 13.51
CA GLU A 886 -6.07 30.66 12.30
C GLU A 886 -6.19 29.44 11.36
N VAL A 887 -6.33 29.71 10.06
CA VAL A 887 -6.35 28.67 9.04
C VAL A 887 -4.94 28.12 8.80
N VAL A 888 -4.75 26.86 9.11
CA VAL A 888 -3.51 26.12 8.84
C VAL A 888 -3.62 25.47 7.47
N THR A 889 -2.62 25.71 6.61
CA THR A 889 -2.51 25.05 5.30
C THR A 889 -1.43 23.97 5.37
N VAL A 890 -1.76 22.77 4.89
CA VAL A 890 -0.90 21.59 4.96
C VAL A 890 -0.63 21.06 3.56
N GLN A 891 0.63 20.71 3.30
CA GLN A 891 1.06 19.95 2.13
C GLN A 891 1.58 18.58 2.61
N PRO A 892 0.75 17.53 2.61
CA PRO A 892 1.12 16.22 3.16
C PRO A 892 2.22 15.52 2.35
N VAL A 893 2.28 15.77 1.04
CA VAL A 893 3.26 15.17 0.15
C VAL A 893 4.27 16.25 -0.27
N GLY A 894 5.51 16.09 0.19
CA GLY A 894 6.60 16.99 -0.20
C GLY A 894 6.84 17.02 -1.70
N ASP A 895 7.40 18.11 -2.20
CA ASP A 895 7.79 18.22 -3.59
C ASP A 895 8.94 17.25 -3.90
N SER A 896 8.83 16.53 -5.00
CA SER A 896 9.87 15.63 -5.49
C SER A 896 9.90 15.67 -7.01
N PRO A 897 11.07 15.73 -7.65
CA PRO A 897 11.16 15.63 -9.11
C PRO A 897 10.68 14.25 -9.58
N LEU A 898 10.23 14.17 -10.83
CA LEU A 898 9.95 12.88 -11.45
C LEU A 898 11.20 11.99 -11.37
N GLY A 899 11.01 10.75 -10.92
CA GLY A 899 12.09 9.79 -10.69
C GLY A 899 12.71 9.78 -9.30
N SER A 900 12.23 10.61 -8.38
CA SER A 900 12.57 10.50 -6.96
C SER A 900 11.32 10.33 -6.11
N ASN A 901 11.47 9.68 -4.96
CA ASN A 901 10.40 9.52 -3.99
C ASN A 901 10.42 10.69 -2.98
N PRO A 902 9.31 11.40 -2.74
CA PRO A 902 9.18 12.29 -1.58
C PRO A 902 9.49 11.57 -0.26
N GLU A 903 9.88 12.37 0.73
CA GLU A 903 10.05 11.92 2.11
C GLU A 903 8.78 11.20 2.61
N GLY A 904 8.97 10.13 3.38
CA GLY A 904 7.87 9.31 3.91
C GLY A 904 7.18 8.39 2.89
N TRP A 905 7.58 8.40 1.61
CA TRP A 905 6.95 7.54 0.60
C TRP A 905 6.93 6.05 0.97
N ALA A 906 8.08 5.49 1.36
CA ALA A 906 8.19 4.06 1.68
C ALA A 906 7.21 3.68 2.80
N ASP A 907 7.14 4.48 3.86
CA ASP A 907 6.19 4.28 4.94
C ASP A 907 4.74 4.42 4.47
N SER A 908 4.46 5.37 3.58
CA SER A 908 3.11 5.59 3.07
C SER A 908 2.56 4.42 2.25
N VAL A 909 3.39 3.78 1.42
CA VAL A 909 2.97 2.63 0.60
C VAL A 909 2.89 1.34 1.43
N ILE A 910 3.72 1.23 2.47
CA ILE A 910 3.68 0.11 3.42
C ILE A 910 2.48 0.22 4.38
N THR A 911 2.07 1.43 4.74
CA THR A 911 0.93 1.68 5.65
C THR A 911 -0.38 1.99 4.94
N ALA A 912 -0.34 2.16 3.62
CA ALA A 912 -1.41 2.58 2.71
C ALA A 912 -2.09 3.91 3.11
N ALA A 913 -1.35 4.80 3.77
CA ALA A 913 -1.84 6.11 4.16
C ALA A 913 -0.70 7.14 4.14
N MET A 914 -1.00 8.35 3.68
CA MET A 914 -0.19 9.52 3.98
C MET A 914 -0.71 10.14 5.29
N THR A 915 0.18 10.64 6.11
CA THR A 915 -0.15 11.55 7.21
C THR A 915 0.49 12.92 6.90
N ASP A 916 0.21 13.97 7.65
CA ASP A 916 0.66 15.35 7.34
C ASP A 916 2.06 15.74 7.81
N SER A 917 2.82 16.46 6.96
CA SER A 917 4.23 16.76 7.22
C SER A 917 4.41 18.12 7.87
N ASP A 918 5.22 18.23 8.94
CA ASP A 918 6.63 18.61 8.78
C ASP A 918 7.67 17.83 9.62
N GLU A 919 7.48 17.28 10.82
CA GLU A 919 6.35 17.12 11.75
C GLU A 919 5.39 15.94 11.51
N LEU A 920 5.43 15.33 10.33
CA LEU A 920 4.86 14.01 10.08
C LEU A 920 5.43 12.95 11.04
N ALA A 921 6.72 13.16 11.28
CA ALA A 921 7.68 12.43 12.05
C ALA A 921 7.52 12.67 13.56
N ARG A 922 6.47 12.08 14.14
CA ARG A 922 6.71 11.28 15.36
C ARG A 922 6.83 9.80 15.08
N GLY A 923 6.97 9.41 13.81
CA GLY A 923 7.66 8.18 13.44
C GLY A 923 9.15 8.25 13.78
N TYR A 924 9.52 8.58 15.02
CA TYR A 924 10.90 8.52 15.54
C TYR A 924 11.00 8.67 17.09
N THR A 925 9.96 8.35 17.87
CA THR A 925 10.15 8.11 19.32
C THR A 925 10.78 6.74 19.61
N LEU A 926 11.73 6.31 18.76
CA LEU A 926 12.35 4.98 18.84
C LEU A 926 13.75 4.88 18.24
N VAL A 927 14.41 5.98 17.87
CA VAL A 927 15.82 5.90 17.46
C VAL A 927 16.74 6.92 18.13
N ASN A 928 16.25 7.71 19.09
CA ASN A 928 17.16 8.51 19.92
C ASN A 928 16.79 8.65 21.40
N ASP A 929 16.18 7.62 21.99
CA ASP A 929 15.84 7.55 23.42
C ASP A 929 17.04 7.85 24.33
N THR A 930 18.24 7.48 23.91
CA THR A 930 19.42 7.60 24.76
C THR A 930 19.78 9.05 25.12
N GLN A 931 19.83 9.93 24.12
CA GLN A 931 20.26 11.33 24.32
C GLN A 931 19.12 12.17 24.92
N HIS A 932 17.88 11.88 24.52
CA HIS A 932 16.70 12.51 25.09
C HIS A 932 16.51 12.14 26.57
N ASN A 933 16.55 10.84 26.91
CA ASN A 933 16.41 10.38 28.30
C ASN A 933 17.59 10.83 29.19
N ALA A 934 18.82 10.87 28.65
CA ALA A 934 19.95 11.45 29.37
C ALA A 934 19.75 12.95 29.65
N GLY A 935 19.13 13.68 28.70
CA GLY A 935 18.73 15.06 28.88
C GLY A 935 17.69 15.24 29.99
N LEU A 936 16.61 14.44 29.97
CA LEU A 936 15.58 14.45 31.03
C LEU A 936 16.17 14.11 32.41
N PHE A 937 17.08 13.13 32.47
CA PHE A 937 17.78 12.78 33.71
C PHE A 937 18.62 13.96 34.24
N LEU A 938 19.35 14.65 33.37
CA LEU A 938 20.12 15.85 33.74
C LEU A 938 19.21 17.00 34.20
N LEU A 939 18.08 17.24 33.51
CA LEU A 939 17.11 18.28 33.88
C LEU A 939 16.54 18.07 35.27
N LYS A 940 16.21 16.81 35.63
CA LYS A 940 15.73 16.47 36.98
C LYS A 940 16.75 16.82 38.08
N ARG A 941 18.05 16.72 37.79
CA ARG A 941 19.12 17.07 38.75
C ARG A 941 19.41 18.56 38.81
N LEU A 942 19.14 19.28 37.71
CA LEU A 942 19.32 20.73 37.64
C LEU A 942 18.22 21.51 38.33
N ASP A 943 17.11 20.86 38.68
CA ASP A 943 16.00 21.49 39.43
C ASP A 943 15.56 22.82 38.78
N VAL A 944 15.26 22.72 37.48
CA VAL A 944 14.75 23.82 36.66
C VAL A 944 13.32 24.14 37.13
N THR A 945 13.06 25.41 37.47
CA THR A 945 11.76 25.86 37.97
C THR A 945 11.21 27.04 37.16
N PRO A 946 9.90 27.35 37.29
CA PRO A 946 9.28 28.49 36.62
C PRO A 946 10.01 29.82 36.85
N GLY A 947 10.09 30.66 35.81
CA GLY A 947 10.74 31.97 35.83
C GLY A 947 12.26 31.97 35.59
N MET A 948 12.90 30.80 35.48
CA MET A 948 14.34 30.72 35.25
C MET A 948 14.76 31.06 33.81
N ARG A 949 15.98 31.59 33.66
CA ARG A 949 16.64 31.81 32.37
C ARG A 949 17.64 30.68 32.10
N VAL A 950 17.40 29.89 31.06
CA VAL A 950 18.21 28.71 30.73
C VAL A 950 18.89 28.87 29.38
N LEU A 951 20.19 28.57 29.33
CA LEU A 951 20.95 28.46 28.08
C LEU A 951 21.20 26.98 27.77
N ASP A 952 20.68 26.49 26.65
CA ASP A 952 20.93 25.14 26.13
C ASP A 952 22.04 25.19 25.06
N VAL A 953 23.21 24.60 25.37
CA VAL A 953 24.41 24.64 24.53
C VAL A 953 24.58 23.31 23.78
N GLY A 954 24.56 23.40 22.44
CA GLY A 954 24.40 22.28 21.52
C GLY A 954 22.95 21.81 21.46
N CYS A 955 22.02 22.74 21.30
CA CYS A 955 20.58 22.46 21.35
C CYS A 955 20.06 21.56 20.23
N GLY A 956 20.87 21.34 19.18
CA GLY A 956 20.48 20.59 17.99
C GLY A 956 19.19 21.15 17.37
N PRO A 957 18.22 20.29 17.01
CA PRO A 957 16.93 20.73 16.45
C PRO A 957 15.97 21.35 17.49
N GLY A 958 16.38 21.51 18.75
CA GLY A 958 15.66 22.29 19.76
C GLY A 958 14.56 21.54 20.54
N ASP A 959 14.49 20.21 20.48
CA ASP A 959 13.41 19.43 21.14
C ASP A 959 13.48 19.51 22.67
N LEU A 960 14.65 19.28 23.27
CA LEU A 960 14.85 19.45 24.71
C LEU A 960 14.77 20.92 25.11
N THR A 961 15.24 21.84 24.27
CA THR A 961 15.16 23.28 24.53
C THR A 961 13.71 23.76 24.65
N ALA A 962 12.83 23.29 23.76
CA ALA A 962 11.39 23.57 23.84
C ALA A 962 10.76 22.92 25.09
N HIS A 963 11.19 21.71 25.47
CA HIS A 963 10.75 21.10 26.72
C HIS A 963 11.14 21.92 27.95
N ILE A 964 12.37 22.43 28.01
CA ILE A 964 12.83 23.33 29.09
C ILE A 964 12.00 24.62 29.11
N ALA A 965 11.64 25.16 27.93
CA ALA A 965 10.80 26.35 27.83
C ALA A 965 9.42 26.15 28.46
N ASN A 966 8.86 24.95 28.37
CA ASN A 966 7.61 24.60 29.06
C ASN A 966 7.79 24.54 30.58
N ILE A 967 8.93 24.00 31.07
CA ILE A 967 9.22 23.90 32.51
C ILE A 967 9.36 25.29 33.14
N VAL A 968 10.07 26.21 32.49
CA VAL A 968 10.28 27.56 33.04
C VAL A 968 9.06 28.47 32.89
N GLY A 969 8.07 28.07 32.09
CA GLY A 969 6.83 28.83 31.90
C GLY A 969 7.01 30.20 31.22
N PRO A 970 5.91 30.96 31.05
CA PRO A 970 5.89 32.19 30.25
C PRO A 970 6.77 33.32 30.83
N ASP A 971 7.00 33.32 32.14
CA ASP A 971 7.86 34.31 32.82
C ASP A 971 9.35 33.94 32.79
N GLY A 972 9.69 32.71 32.36
CA GLY A 972 11.05 32.26 32.15
C GLY A 972 11.57 32.60 30.75
N LYS A 973 12.82 32.24 30.45
CA LYS A 973 13.39 32.38 29.10
C LYS A 973 14.38 31.28 28.79
N VAL A 974 14.24 30.63 27.64
CA VAL A 974 15.16 29.59 27.20
C VAL A 974 15.82 29.99 25.89
N THR A 975 17.13 29.83 25.82
CA THR A 975 17.91 30.14 24.64
C THR A 975 18.70 28.92 24.21
N GLY A 976 18.49 28.45 22.98
CA GLY A 976 19.27 27.36 22.37
C GLY A 976 20.39 27.88 21.48
N VAL A 977 21.57 27.29 21.59
CA VAL A 977 22.74 27.58 20.74
C VAL A 977 23.28 26.31 20.12
N ASP A 978 23.52 26.30 18.81
CA ASP A 978 24.13 25.17 18.09
C ASP A 978 24.98 25.68 16.91
N PRO A 979 26.13 25.05 16.59
CA PRO A 979 26.97 25.49 15.49
C PRO A 979 26.46 25.09 14.10
N SER A 980 25.48 24.18 13.99
CA SER A 980 24.88 23.82 12.71
C SER A 980 23.74 24.78 12.35
N LYS A 981 23.93 25.52 11.26
CA LYS A 981 22.91 26.40 10.69
C LYS A 981 21.64 25.64 10.32
N GLU A 982 21.77 24.42 9.82
CA GLU A 982 20.66 23.55 9.43
C GLU A 982 19.82 23.16 10.64
N ARG A 983 20.46 22.74 11.74
CA ARG A 983 19.77 22.41 12.99
C ARG A 983 19.11 23.61 13.64
N ILE A 984 19.77 24.76 13.63
CA ILE A 984 19.16 26.02 14.10
C ILE A 984 17.97 26.41 13.24
N SER A 985 18.01 26.22 11.93
CA SER A 985 16.87 26.49 11.04
C SER A 985 15.67 25.62 11.40
N LEU A 986 15.89 24.35 11.75
CA LEU A 986 14.84 23.45 12.27
C LEU A 986 14.35 23.87 13.66
N ALA A 987 15.27 24.24 14.55
CA ALA A 987 14.92 24.70 15.90
C ALA A 987 14.08 25.97 15.86
N GLN A 988 14.38 26.91 14.96
CA GLN A 988 13.65 28.16 14.78
C GLN A 988 12.19 27.97 14.32
N LYS A 989 11.82 26.80 13.78
CA LYS A 989 10.41 26.46 13.52
C LYS A 989 9.61 26.29 14.82
N LYS A 990 10.27 25.97 15.94
CA LYS A 990 9.62 25.84 17.25
C LYS A 990 9.45 27.24 17.84
N THR A 991 8.23 27.76 17.79
CA THR A 991 7.92 29.12 18.24
C THR A 991 7.23 29.11 19.61
N SER A 992 7.77 29.87 20.55
CA SER A 992 7.15 30.20 21.85
C SER A 992 7.67 31.56 22.30
N PRO A 993 6.87 32.43 22.95
CA PRO A 993 7.30 33.77 23.37
C PRO A 993 8.55 33.79 24.26
N ASN A 994 8.80 32.69 24.99
CA ASN A 994 9.92 32.54 25.91
C ASN A 994 11.12 31.76 25.33
N LEU A 995 11.14 31.46 24.02
CA LEU A 995 12.13 30.61 23.37
C LEU A 995 12.88 31.36 22.26
N SER A 996 14.20 31.21 22.19
CA SER A 996 15.03 31.78 21.12
C SER A 996 16.18 30.87 20.71
N PHE A 997 16.52 30.84 19.43
CA PHE A 997 17.58 29.98 18.88
C PHE A 997 18.62 30.76 18.08
N HIS A 998 19.87 30.32 18.22
CA HIS A 998 21.03 31.07 17.76
C HIS A 998 22.14 30.16 17.23
N GLU A 999 22.65 30.47 16.03
CA GLU A 999 23.89 29.84 15.54
C GLU A 999 25.08 30.31 16.39
N GLY A 1000 25.84 29.37 16.96
CA GLY A 1000 26.98 29.68 17.81
C GLY A 1000 27.72 28.44 18.32
N LYS A 1001 28.93 28.63 18.83
CA LYS A 1001 29.78 27.57 19.37
C LYS A 1001 29.84 27.66 20.90
N ALA A 1002 30.10 26.54 21.57
CA ALA A 1002 30.20 26.51 23.03
C ALA A 1002 31.38 27.35 23.55
N GLU A 1003 32.44 27.45 22.75
CA GLU A 1003 33.66 28.21 23.04
C GLU A 1003 33.52 29.73 22.87
N ASP A 1004 32.43 30.19 22.25
CA ASP A 1004 32.16 31.62 22.01
C ASP A 1004 30.68 31.94 22.27
N LEU A 1005 30.40 32.35 23.50
CA LEU A 1005 29.09 32.81 23.95
C LEU A 1005 29.09 34.34 24.17
N SER A 1006 30.02 35.06 23.54
CA SER A 1006 30.25 36.51 23.72
C SER A 1006 29.01 37.37 23.44
N ARG A 1007 28.07 36.85 22.64
CA ARG A 1007 26.78 37.48 22.37
C ARG A 1007 25.90 37.66 23.61
N PHE A 1008 26.13 36.84 24.64
CA PHE A 1008 25.36 36.90 25.88
C PHE A 1008 26.14 37.67 26.95
N PRO A 1009 25.50 38.63 27.64
CA PRO A 1009 26.13 39.33 28.77
C PRO A 1009 26.54 38.36 29.88
N SER A 1010 27.56 38.74 30.65
CA SER A 1010 27.97 37.99 31.84
C SER A 1010 26.83 37.96 32.87
N GLY A 1011 26.60 36.80 33.52
CA GLY A 1011 25.56 36.66 34.54
C GLY A 1011 24.12 36.70 34.03
N SER A 1012 23.89 36.40 32.75
CA SER A 1012 22.57 36.49 32.10
C SER A 1012 21.68 35.26 32.27
N PHE A 1013 22.21 34.12 32.71
CA PHE A 1013 21.46 32.87 32.87
C PHE A 1013 21.50 32.32 34.29
N ASP A 1014 20.41 31.65 34.68
CA ASP A 1014 20.28 30.88 35.92
C ASP A 1014 20.87 29.47 35.75
N ILE A 1015 20.71 28.89 34.56
CA ILE A 1015 21.17 27.54 34.23
C ILE A 1015 21.86 27.52 32.86
N VAL A 1016 22.96 26.78 32.76
CA VAL A 1016 23.57 26.36 31.49
C VAL A 1016 23.41 24.84 31.39
N PHE A 1017 22.70 24.39 30.37
CA PHE A 1017 22.38 23.00 30.09
C PHE A 1017 23.19 22.52 28.89
N VAL A 1018 23.99 21.47 29.06
CA VAL A 1018 24.91 20.95 28.04
C VAL A 1018 24.75 19.43 27.93
N ASN A 1019 23.80 18.97 27.12
CA ASN A 1019 23.50 17.55 26.98
C ASN A 1019 24.04 16.95 25.67
N SER A 1020 24.87 15.91 25.77
CA SER A 1020 25.48 15.21 24.64
C SER A 1020 26.29 16.09 23.68
N THR A 1021 26.75 17.26 24.16
CA THR A 1021 27.47 18.27 23.35
C THR A 1021 28.96 18.34 23.68
N PHE A 1022 29.34 18.28 24.96
CA PHE A 1022 30.68 18.70 25.41
C PHE A 1022 31.85 17.91 24.79
N HIS A 1023 31.62 16.65 24.42
CA HIS A 1023 32.64 15.85 23.75
C HIS A 1023 32.90 16.28 22.29
N TRP A 1024 32.05 17.11 21.69
CA TRP A 1024 32.30 17.68 20.35
C TRP A 1024 33.09 18.99 20.39
N VAL A 1025 33.15 19.63 21.56
CA VAL A 1025 33.86 20.90 21.81
C VAL A 1025 35.36 20.67 21.74
N GLN A 1026 36.06 21.45 20.92
CA GLN A 1026 37.50 21.22 20.69
C GLN A 1026 38.37 21.92 21.74
N ASP A 1027 37.96 23.12 22.16
CA ASP A 1027 38.57 23.88 23.26
C ASP A 1027 37.66 23.85 24.49
N GLN A 1028 37.65 22.69 25.16
CA GLN A 1028 36.87 22.43 26.36
C GLN A 1028 37.14 23.42 27.50
N PRO A 1029 38.39 23.84 27.80
CA PRO A 1029 38.66 24.89 28.78
C PRO A 1029 37.98 26.23 28.44
N ALA A 1030 38.05 26.69 27.20
CA ALA A 1030 37.40 27.93 26.79
C ALA A 1030 35.87 27.86 26.95
N ALA A 1031 35.26 26.74 26.58
CA ALA A 1031 33.81 26.54 26.75
C ALA A 1031 33.38 26.58 28.23
N VAL A 1032 34.11 25.90 29.13
CA VAL A 1032 33.77 25.92 30.56
C VAL A 1032 33.94 27.33 31.15
N ALA A 1033 34.94 28.09 30.69
CA ALA A 1033 35.11 29.49 31.09
C ALA A 1033 33.93 30.38 30.61
N GLU A 1034 33.44 30.17 29.38
CA GLU A 1034 32.25 30.87 28.88
C GLU A 1034 30.98 30.47 29.64
N PHE A 1035 30.81 29.18 29.97
CA PHE A 1035 29.68 28.70 30.79
C PHE A 1035 29.69 29.37 32.17
N ALA A 1036 30.85 29.44 32.82
CA ALA A 1036 31.02 30.18 34.05
C ALA A 1036 30.63 31.64 33.85
N ARG A 1037 31.17 32.32 32.82
CA ARG A 1037 30.93 33.74 32.57
C ARG A 1037 29.45 34.10 32.43
N VAL A 1038 28.67 33.32 31.68
CA VAL A 1038 27.26 33.62 31.38
C VAL A 1038 26.29 33.27 32.50
N LEU A 1039 26.63 32.36 33.40
CA LEU A 1039 25.83 32.03 34.60
C LEU A 1039 25.86 33.17 35.62
N ARG A 1040 24.79 33.50 36.34
CA ARG A 1040 24.92 34.42 37.51
C ARG A 1040 25.66 33.75 38.67
N PRO A 1041 26.19 34.50 39.67
CA PRO A 1041 26.63 33.90 40.93
C PRO A 1041 25.51 33.05 41.55
N GLY A 1042 25.84 31.83 41.98
CA GLY A 1042 24.88 30.81 42.42
C GLY A 1042 24.05 30.15 41.31
N GLY A 1043 24.33 30.43 40.03
CA GLY A 1043 23.75 29.73 38.88
C GLY A 1043 24.34 28.34 38.69
N ARG A 1044 23.63 27.43 38.01
CA ARG A 1044 24.00 26.00 37.91
C ARG A 1044 24.38 25.60 36.48
N LEU A 1045 25.49 24.90 36.35
CA LEU A 1045 25.90 24.22 35.12
C LEU A 1045 25.50 22.75 35.21
N GLY A 1046 24.84 22.23 34.17
CA GLY A 1046 24.58 20.81 34.02
C GLY A 1046 25.17 20.28 32.74
N MET A 1047 25.90 19.18 32.83
CA MET A 1047 26.57 18.53 31.71
C MET A 1047 26.26 17.04 31.69
N SER A 1048 26.01 16.49 30.51
CA SER A 1048 25.85 15.06 30.28
C SER A 1048 26.55 14.67 28.98
N GLY A 1049 27.33 13.59 28.98
CA GLY A 1049 27.99 13.09 27.79
C GLY A 1049 28.80 11.82 28.07
N GLY A 1050 29.34 11.19 27.02
CA GLY A 1050 30.17 9.99 27.18
C GLY A 1050 31.34 10.23 28.15
N SER A 1051 31.55 9.30 29.08
CA SER A 1051 32.64 9.34 30.05
C SER A 1051 33.97 8.99 29.40
N GLY A 1052 35.01 9.81 29.58
CA GLY A 1052 36.39 9.47 29.18
C GLY A 1052 37.02 8.35 30.02
N ASP A 1053 36.37 7.95 31.12
CA ASP A 1053 36.79 6.84 31.98
C ASP A 1053 36.28 5.47 31.46
N PHE A 1054 35.43 5.46 30.44
CA PHE A 1054 34.86 4.24 29.85
C PHE A 1054 34.89 4.28 28.32
N VAL A 1055 35.39 3.21 27.69
CA VAL A 1055 35.42 3.09 26.22
C VAL A 1055 34.38 2.06 25.77
N ALA A 1056 33.28 2.54 25.19
CA ALA A 1056 32.19 1.72 24.66
C ALA A 1056 32.62 0.87 23.45
N ALA A 1057 31.87 -0.20 23.18
CA ALA A 1057 32.18 -1.14 22.10
C ALA A 1057 32.28 -0.47 20.72
N HIS A 1058 31.40 0.50 20.43
CA HIS A 1058 31.43 1.21 19.15
C HIS A 1058 32.73 1.98 18.90
N GLU A 1059 33.30 2.63 19.93
CA GLU A 1059 34.57 3.34 19.79
C GLU A 1059 35.74 2.37 19.57
N LYS A 1060 35.69 1.17 20.18
CA LYS A 1060 36.70 0.11 19.96
C LYS A 1060 36.63 -0.41 18.53
N ILE A 1061 35.45 -0.78 18.07
CA ILE A 1061 35.21 -1.31 16.71
C ILE A 1061 35.59 -0.27 15.67
N LYS A 1062 35.13 0.98 15.83
CA LYS A 1062 35.45 2.07 14.91
C LYS A 1062 36.95 2.30 14.81
N LYS A 1063 37.64 2.35 15.95
CA LYS A 1063 39.11 2.51 16.00
C LYS A 1063 39.83 1.34 15.35
N GLU A 1064 39.36 0.12 15.58
CA GLU A 1064 39.96 -1.08 15.00
C GLU A 1064 39.81 -1.08 13.48
N VAL A 1065 38.59 -0.93 12.96
CA VAL A 1065 38.34 -0.95 11.51
C VAL A 1065 39.10 0.17 10.81
N LEU A 1066 39.04 1.40 11.33
CA LEU A 1066 39.75 2.53 10.73
C LEU A 1066 41.28 2.42 10.81
N SER A 1067 41.84 1.49 11.60
CA SER A 1067 43.28 1.22 11.64
C SER A 1067 43.78 0.28 10.53
N ARG A 1068 42.86 -0.32 9.76
CA ARG A 1068 43.17 -1.23 8.64
C ARG A 1068 43.56 -0.47 7.37
N GLU A 1069 44.26 -1.13 6.45
CA GLU A 1069 44.51 -0.58 5.10
C GLU A 1069 43.25 -0.74 4.22
N PRO A 1070 42.87 0.26 3.40
CA PRO A 1070 43.56 1.54 3.16
C PRO A 1070 43.19 2.67 4.14
N TYR A 1071 42.24 2.44 5.06
CA TYR A 1071 41.58 3.47 5.87
C TYR A 1071 42.53 4.24 6.79
N LYS A 1072 43.57 3.58 7.31
CA LYS A 1072 44.55 4.18 8.22
C LYS A 1072 45.28 5.40 7.63
N ASN A 1073 45.26 5.54 6.30
CA ASN A 1073 45.85 6.68 5.59
C ASN A 1073 44.93 7.92 5.57
N PHE A 1074 43.71 7.79 6.09
CA PHE A 1074 42.68 8.84 6.13
C PHE A 1074 42.30 9.18 7.58
N PRO A 1075 43.19 9.85 8.34
CA PRO A 1075 42.97 10.12 9.75
C PRO A 1075 41.75 11.03 9.98
N VAL A 1076 41.03 10.78 11.08
CA VAL A 1076 39.89 11.61 11.50
C VAL A 1076 40.38 12.99 11.92
N SER A 1077 39.92 14.05 11.26
CA SER A 1077 40.10 15.42 11.74
C SER A 1077 38.95 15.81 12.68
N ASN A 1078 39.27 16.37 13.85
CA ASN A 1078 38.29 16.93 14.81
C ASN A 1078 37.20 15.94 15.29
N GLY A 1079 37.62 14.75 15.74
CA GLY A 1079 36.74 13.77 16.39
C GLY A 1079 36.32 14.16 17.82
N PRO A 1080 35.43 13.37 18.45
CA PRO A 1080 34.97 13.64 19.80
C PRO A 1080 36.06 13.45 20.86
N LYS A 1081 36.13 14.35 21.84
CA LYS A 1081 37.03 14.34 23.01
C LYS A 1081 36.23 14.04 24.29
N PHE A 1082 36.14 12.77 24.66
CA PHE A 1082 35.50 12.36 25.92
C PHE A 1082 36.41 12.69 27.11
N ILE A 1083 35.94 13.55 28.01
CA ILE A 1083 36.70 14.01 29.17
C ILE A 1083 36.58 13.02 30.33
N LYS A 1084 37.68 12.79 31.05
CA LYS A 1084 37.69 11.99 32.29
C LYS A 1084 37.14 12.80 33.45
N ARG A 1085 36.54 12.14 34.44
CA ARG A 1085 35.96 12.81 35.61
C ARG A 1085 36.96 13.73 36.30
N GLY A 1086 38.18 13.25 36.59
CA GLY A 1086 39.20 14.04 37.29
C GLY A 1086 39.73 15.24 36.48
N ASP A 1087 39.64 15.21 35.16
CA ASP A 1087 40.01 16.33 34.30
C ASP A 1087 38.89 17.38 34.27
N LEU A 1088 37.63 16.92 34.16
CA LEU A 1088 36.47 17.81 34.24
C LEU A 1088 36.37 18.49 35.60
N GLU A 1089 36.67 17.78 36.69
CA GLU A 1089 36.66 18.34 38.04
C GLU A 1089 37.66 19.50 38.19
N ARG A 1090 38.86 19.37 37.63
CA ARG A 1090 39.87 20.45 37.61
C ARG A 1090 39.45 21.62 36.72
N LEU A 1091 38.91 21.36 35.53
CA LEU A 1091 38.41 22.43 34.65
C LEU A 1091 37.29 23.24 35.31
N LEU A 1092 36.40 22.59 36.05
CA LEU A 1092 35.34 23.26 36.80
C LEU A 1092 35.90 24.10 37.95
N GLU A 1093 36.91 23.62 38.67
CA GLU A 1093 37.60 24.40 39.72
C GLU A 1093 38.27 25.64 39.16
N ASP A 1094 39.06 25.49 38.09
CA ASP A 1094 39.79 26.57 37.44
C ASP A 1094 38.84 27.66 36.90
N ALA A 1095 37.63 27.27 36.49
CA ALA A 1095 36.58 28.17 36.02
C ALA A 1095 35.70 28.76 37.15
N GLY A 1096 35.95 28.42 38.42
CA GLY A 1096 35.24 28.98 39.57
C GLY A 1096 33.89 28.34 39.88
N PHE A 1097 33.73 27.04 39.63
CA PHE A 1097 32.58 26.26 40.08
C PHE A 1097 32.86 25.53 41.41
N HIS A 1098 31.86 25.47 42.28
CA HIS A 1098 31.81 24.73 43.55
C HIS A 1098 30.59 23.79 43.59
N GLU A 1099 30.39 23.06 44.70
CA GLU A 1099 29.25 22.12 44.88
C GLU A 1099 29.08 21.15 43.70
N LYS A 1100 30.17 20.50 43.28
CA LYS A 1100 30.21 19.62 42.11
C LYS A 1100 29.66 18.24 42.47
N ASP A 1101 28.61 17.83 41.79
CA ASP A 1101 28.00 16.51 41.88
C ASP A 1101 28.24 15.74 40.59
N PHE A 1102 28.92 14.60 40.68
CA PHE A 1102 29.24 13.73 39.56
C PHE A 1102 28.52 12.39 39.71
N THR A 1103 27.75 12.02 38.70
CA THR A 1103 27.05 10.74 38.62
C THR A 1103 27.40 10.02 37.33
N ILE A 1104 27.71 8.73 37.42
CA ILE A 1104 27.82 7.87 36.25
C ILE A 1104 26.44 7.28 35.97
N ASN A 1105 25.82 7.69 34.86
CA ASN A 1105 24.60 7.09 34.38
C ASN A 1105 24.96 5.95 33.42
N LYS A 1106 24.83 4.70 33.89
CA LYS A 1106 25.08 3.50 33.09
C LYS A 1106 23.84 3.20 32.26
N ILE A 1107 24.03 3.12 30.96
CA ILE A 1107 22.97 2.86 30.00
C ILE A 1107 23.39 1.71 29.09
N VAL A 1108 22.43 0.88 28.72
CA VAL A 1108 22.64 -0.21 27.75
C VAL A 1108 21.92 0.19 26.47
N LYS A 1109 22.68 0.37 25.38
CA LYS A 1109 22.11 0.55 24.05
C LYS A 1109 21.82 -0.84 23.49
N ILE A 1110 20.56 -1.10 23.21
CA ILE A 1110 20.12 -2.33 22.56
C ILE A 1110 19.89 -1.98 21.08
N ALA A 1111 20.50 -2.76 20.19
CA ALA A 1111 20.26 -2.71 18.75
C ALA A 1111 19.93 -4.12 18.26
N LYS A 1112 19.01 -4.23 17.29
CA LYS A 1112 18.61 -5.54 16.76
C LYS A 1112 19.76 -6.30 16.09
N ASP A 1113 20.66 -5.59 15.42
CA ASP A 1113 21.74 -6.12 14.60
C ASP A 1113 22.82 -5.04 14.40
N GLY A 1114 23.94 -5.42 13.77
CA GLY A 1114 25.05 -4.50 13.50
C GLY A 1114 24.67 -3.36 12.55
N ASP A 1115 23.72 -3.61 11.63
CA ASP A 1115 23.21 -2.59 10.71
C ASP A 1115 22.48 -1.47 11.47
N ALA A 1116 21.62 -1.82 12.43
CA ALA A 1116 20.95 -0.86 13.30
C ALA A 1116 21.95 -0.07 14.15
N MET A 1117 23.05 -0.72 14.59
CA MET A 1117 24.10 -0.06 15.35
C MET A 1117 24.88 0.96 14.49
N ILE A 1118 25.21 0.61 13.25
CA ILE A 1118 25.90 1.52 12.34
C ILE A 1118 25.00 2.69 11.92
N ASN A 1119 23.71 2.43 11.63
CA ASN A 1119 22.76 3.50 11.31
C ASN A 1119 22.58 4.48 12.48
N TRP A 1120 22.59 3.98 13.72
CA TRP A 1120 22.61 4.83 14.90
C TRP A 1120 23.91 5.63 15.01
N LEU A 1121 25.08 5.06 14.69
CA LEU A 1121 26.34 5.80 14.66
C LEU A 1121 26.35 6.91 13.61
N ASP A 1122 25.83 6.63 12.40
CA ASP A 1122 25.76 7.58 11.29
C ASP A 1122 24.91 8.81 11.64
N THR A 1123 23.78 8.56 12.32
CA THR A 1123 22.88 9.62 12.79
C THR A 1123 23.45 10.37 14.00
N SER A 1124 23.94 9.65 15.02
CA SER A 1124 24.42 10.26 16.28
C SER A 1124 25.76 10.99 16.17
N SER A 1125 26.58 10.67 15.16
CA SER A 1125 27.88 11.31 14.91
C SER A 1125 27.82 12.49 13.92
N SER A 1126 26.63 12.87 13.44
CA SER A 1126 26.45 13.89 12.40
C SER A 1126 27.19 13.53 11.09
N GLY A 1127 27.10 12.26 10.66
CA GLY A 1127 27.73 11.76 9.44
C GLY A 1127 29.25 11.56 9.52
N LYS A 1128 29.84 11.60 10.72
CA LYS A 1128 31.30 11.48 10.93
C LYS A 1128 31.77 10.07 11.31
N THR A 1129 30.91 9.06 11.27
CA THR A 1129 31.22 7.66 11.63
C THR A 1129 32.48 7.13 10.95
N TYR A 1130 32.66 7.43 9.66
CA TYR A 1130 33.76 6.92 8.84
C TYR A 1130 35.02 7.80 8.86
N GLY A 1131 35.01 8.88 9.64
CA GLY A 1131 36.18 9.74 9.80
C GLY A 1131 36.60 10.45 8.51
N GLY A 1132 37.88 10.36 8.14
CA GLY A 1132 38.44 10.98 6.94
C GLY A 1132 38.33 10.13 5.67
N VAL A 1133 37.72 8.95 5.73
CA VAL A 1133 37.66 7.99 4.62
C VAL A 1133 36.78 8.53 3.48
N PRO A 1134 37.25 8.51 2.21
CA PRO A 1134 36.51 9.07 1.09
C PRO A 1134 35.29 8.19 0.71
N PRO A 1135 34.22 8.77 0.11
CA PRO A 1135 32.92 8.11 -0.08
C PRO A 1135 32.98 6.75 -0.78
N GLU A 1136 33.86 6.60 -1.77
CA GLU A 1136 34.06 5.37 -2.52
C GLU A 1136 34.59 4.19 -1.67
N LEU A 1137 35.18 4.47 -0.51
CA LEU A 1137 35.67 3.47 0.44
C LEU A 1137 34.74 3.28 1.64
N GLN A 1138 33.78 4.17 1.88
CA GLN A 1138 32.91 4.12 3.06
C GLN A 1138 32.00 2.89 3.08
N ALA A 1139 31.52 2.43 1.91
CA ALA A 1139 30.74 1.20 1.80
C ALA A 1139 31.52 -0.01 2.33
N LYS A 1140 32.82 -0.06 2.07
CA LYS A 1140 33.71 -1.13 2.53
C LYS A 1140 34.03 -1.02 4.03
N VAL A 1141 34.24 0.21 4.54
CA VAL A 1141 34.37 0.43 5.99
C VAL A 1141 33.10 -0.01 6.72
N ARG A 1142 31.93 0.31 6.17
CA ARG A 1142 30.63 -0.08 6.71
C ARG A 1142 30.50 -1.60 6.78
N GLU A 1143 30.86 -2.31 5.72
CA GLU A 1143 30.87 -3.78 5.69
C GLU A 1143 31.81 -4.37 6.75
N GLU A 1144 33.02 -3.81 6.90
CA GLU A 1144 33.98 -4.30 7.90
C GLU A 1144 33.56 -3.97 9.34
N MET A 1145 32.91 -2.83 9.59
CA MET A 1145 32.29 -2.53 10.88
C MET A 1145 31.14 -3.49 11.18
N LEU A 1146 30.35 -3.86 10.17
CA LEU A 1146 29.25 -4.81 10.32
C LEU A 1146 29.78 -6.18 10.78
N GLN A 1147 30.88 -6.65 10.18
CA GLN A 1147 31.53 -7.90 10.58
C GLN A 1147 32.01 -7.89 12.03
N GLU A 1148 32.51 -6.75 12.53
CA GLU A 1148 32.91 -6.63 13.94
C GLU A 1148 31.70 -6.57 14.88
N TRP A 1149 30.62 -5.92 14.47
CA TRP A 1149 29.37 -5.90 15.22
C TRP A 1149 28.70 -7.27 15.28
N ASP A 1150 28.75 -8.04 14.20
CA ASP A 1150 28.21 -9.40 14.14
C ASP A 1150 28.84 -10.34 15.16
N LYS A 1151 30.12 -10.13 15.52
CA LYS A 1151 30.78 -10.88 16.60
C LYS A 1151 30.17 -10.60 17.98
N LEU A 1152 29.51 -9.47 18.15
CA LEU A 1152 28.84 -9.05 19.39
C LEU A 1152 27.33 -9.29 19.35
N THR A 1153 26.78 -9.73 18.22
CA THR A 1153 25.35 -10.02 18.07
C THR A 1153 24.99 -11.28 18.83
N THR A 1154 24.02 -11.16 19.73
CA THR A 1154 23.41 -12.30 20.42
C THR A 1154 22.02 -12.57 19.86
N LYS A 1155 21.39 -13.67 20.29
CA LYS A 1155 19.98 -13.98 19.97
C LYS A 1155 18.98 -12.86 20.34
N ASP A 1156 19.35 -12.00 21.29
CA ASP A 1156 18.53 -10.89 21.80
C ASP A 1156 18.96 -9.54 21.19
N GLY A 1157 19.85 -9.56 20.19
CA GLY A 1157 20.46 -8.38 19.57
C GLY A 1157 21.85 -8.05 20.13
N ILE A 1158 22.34 -6.85 19.81
CA ILE A 1158 23.59 -6.28 20.32
C ILE A 1158 23.28 -5.44 21.54
N HIS A 1159 23.89 -5.79 22.67
CA HIS A 1159 23.84 -5.03 23.91
C HIS A 1159 25.17 -4.31 24.09
N MET A 1160 25.14 -2.97 24.04
CA MET A 1160 26.32 -2.14 24.22
C MET A 1160 26.19 -1.29 25.47
N ASP A 1161 27.03 -1.58 26.47
CA ASP A 1161 27.18 -0.72 27.64
C ASP A 1161 27.78 0.63 27.25
N MET A 1162 27.23 1.70 27.83
CA MET A 1162 27.79 3.04 27.81
C MET A 1162 27.72 3.67 29.20
N GLU A 1163 28.73 4.45 29.54
CA GLU A 1163 28.75 5.26 30.76
C GLU A 1163 28.67 6.74 30.36
N LEU A 1164 27.60 7.41 30.78
CA LEU A 1164 27.47 8.85 30.65
C LEU A 1164 27.94 9.52 31.95
N LEU A 1165 28.89 10.44 31.84
CA LEU A 1165 29.30 11.30 32.92
C LEU A 1165 28.31 12.47 33.03
N VAL A 1166 27.48 12.44 34.07
CA VAL A 1166 26.49 13.49 34.37
C VAL A 1166 27.04 14.33 35.50
N THR A 1167 27.11 15.65 35.30
CA THR A 1167 27.69 16.60 36.25
C THR A 1167 26.74 17.77 36.49
N VAL A 1168 26.56 18.15 37.75
CA VAL A 1168 25.95 19.43 38.14
C VAL A 1168 26.95 20.20 38.99
N ALA A 1169 27.12 21.49 38.74
CA ALA A 1169 28.04 22.34 39.50
C ALA A 1169 27.48 23.77 39.65
N THR A 1170 27.81 24.45 40.73
CA THR A 1170 27.31 25.79 41.06
C THR A 1170 28.40 26.85 40.83
N ARG A 1171 28.08 27.98 40.19
CA ARG A 1171 29.01 29.09 39.99
C ARG A 1171 29.24 29.86 41.30
N ASN A 1172 30.50 30.14 41.65
CA ASN A 1172 30.90 31.04 42.75
C ASN A 1172 30.25 32.44 42.65
#